data_AF-A0A855KE80-F1
#
_entry.id   AF-A0A855KE80-F1
#
_cell.length_a   1.000
_cell.length_b   1.000
_cell.length_c   1.000
_cell.angle_alpha   90.00
_cell.angle_beta   90.00
_cell.angle_gamma   90.00
#
_symmetry.space_group_name_H-M   'P 1'
#
loop_
_entity.id
_entity.type
_entity.pdbx_description
1 polymer ?
#
loop_
_entity_poly.entity_id
_entity_poly.type
_entity_poly.pdbx_seq_one_letter_code
_entity_poly.pdbx_strand_id
1 'polypeptide(L)'
;MADYYTLLTNAGIAYETACKAAGLPIKLSQLSVGDGGGAVYNPAANDTALKREVWRGPLNALFQDEKNPSWLLAEVTIPPDVGGWYVREAGIWTDTGILYAIVKYPESFKPVLATSGSGKEFYIRSIFETSNASLVTLLIDDTVVKATRAWVASYITDELAKLDSKQSVRVATIANIALAGPQAIDGVAVVAGDRVLVKNQTAAKDNGLYIAAVADWVRAKDADVSTEVTSGLIVSVEQGATLADTRWQLVTDGAIVLGTTALTFQNVTQGFAPLNSPALISPTATTPVLFDDSKAIATTEFTRRSQGNYRGVTSVTGATTLTTTAAGTLVSMIGTFSVTLPTAGSLPSGGAINFRNIGSGNITVVCAGADTINAGAGQASATSLVMVPGATLELASAGGSGWWASGSAQLQYAAVLGNTPPRFDNTKKLATTEWIKARGFELGGFYSFVAPLTGIAAHVGSMVHCYGSGPVSYSIPDSVANGIQAGATIRLQNWSIATLILSTQGADKMQESLSIPPSAASRSVPPDTYLDMICVGDGAWVLLGTGVVGKTAPFGALMSANGYQKLPSGLIIQWMTALFSSAALSTPFNLPIAFPSKNFGCNVSMTDSTIYGSTGSPFVAGMANGLGQVVVQSNYTASQSAVRVLAFGM
;
A
#
# COMPACT_ATOMS: atom_id res chain seq x y z
N MET A 1 -91.95 28.98 36.60
CA MET A 1 -91.35 28.80 35.26
C MET A 1 -90.38 29.97 35.06
N ALA A 2 -89.17 29.74 34.56
CA ALA A 2 -88.22 30.83 34.34
C ALA A 2 -88.82 31.87 33.38
N ASP A 3 -88.52 33.17 33.58
CA ASP A 3 -89.09 34.25 32.77
C ASP A 3 -88.74 34.14 31.28
N TYR A 4 -87.63 33.45 30.98
CA TYR A 4 -87.09 33.11 29.67
C TYR A 4 -86.66 31.64 29.66
N TYR A 5 -86.88 30.95 28.56
CA TYR A 5 -86.72 29.50 28.48
C TYR A 5 -86.55 29.02 27.03
N THR A 6 -86.02 27.82 26.86
CA THR A 6 -85.98 27.11 25.58
C THR A 6 -86.89 25.88 25.68
N LEU A 7 -87.74 25.65 24.68
CA LEU A 7 -88.59 24.47 24.55
C LEU A 7 -88.18 23.68 23.31
N LEU A 8 -88.08 22.36 23.43
CA LEU A 8 -88.11 21.49 22.26
C LEU A 8 -89.52 21.51 21.67
N THR A 9 -89.62 21.64 20.35
CA THR A 9 -90.94 21.57 19.69
C THR A 9 -91.34 20.10 19.53
N ASN A 10 -92.64 19.85 19.34
CA ASN A 10 -93.16 18.51 19.04
C ASN A 10 -92.53 17.94 17.75
N ALA A 11 -92.22 18.81 16.77
CA ALA A 11 -91.54 18.43 15.55
C ALA A 11 -90.06 18.09 15.79
N GLY A 12 -89.38 18.84 16.66
CA GLY A 12 -88.00 18.57 17.08
C GLY A 12 -87.87 17.25 17.86
N ILE A 13 -88.81 16.96 18.77
CA ILE A 13 -88.87 15.69 19.51
C ILE A 13 -89.13 14.52 18.56
N ALA A 14 -90.04 14.69 17.58
CA ALA A 14 -90.29 13.67 16.57
C ALA A 14 -89.06 13.40 15.69
N TYR A 15 -88.33 14.45 15.30
CA TYR A 15 -87.06 14.34 14.58
C TYR A 15 -85.99 13.64 15.41
N GLU A 16 -85.82 14.02 16.68
CA GLU A 16 -84.91 13.36 17.63
C GLU A 16 -85.24 11.86 17.75
N THR A 17 -86.52 11.51 17.85
CA THR A 17 -86.99 10.12 17.95
C THR A 17 -86.71 9.34 16.66
N ALA A 18 -86.92 9.96 15.49
CA ALA A 18 -86.67 9.34 14.19
C ALA A 18 -85.16 9.10 13.95
N CYS A 19 -84.31 10.07 14.25
CA CYS A 19 -82.85 9.92 14.17
C CYS A 19 -82.35 8.81 15.10
N LYS A 20 -82.89 8.72 16.33
CA LYS A 20 -82.57 7.65 17.28
C LYS A 20 -82.97 6.27 16.78
N ALA A 21 -84.19 6.11 16.25
CA ALA A 21 -84.64 4.85 15.69
C ALA A 21 -83.81 4.40 14.48
N ALA A 22 -83.27 5.35 13.71
CA ALA A 22 -82.45 5.11 12.53
C ALA A 22 -80.93 5.02 12.80
N GLY A 23 -80.47 5.31 14.03
CA GLY A 23 -79.04 5.40 14.34
C GLY A 23 -78.30 6.53 13.63
N LEU A 24 -79.02 7.59 13.22
CA LEU A 24 -78.46 8.72 12.46
C LEU A 24 -78.13 9.91 13.38
N PRO A 25 -77.12 10.73 13.02
CA PRO A 25 -76.85 12.01 13.67
C PRO A 25 -78.08 12.94 13.72
N ILE A 26 -78.26 13.64 14.82
CA ILE A 26 -79.13 14.83 14.86
C ILE A 26 -78.32 16.01 14.32
N LYS A 27 -78.73 16.58 13.18
CA LYS A 27 -78.03 17.68 12.52
C LYS A 27 -78.77 18.99 12.72
N LEU A 28 -78.18 19.90 13.50
CA LEU A 28 -78.66 21.27 13.68
C LEU A 28 -77.76 22.21 12.88
N SER A 29 -78.34 23.05 12.04
CA SER A 29 -77.58 23.82 11.05
C SER A 29 -77.76 25.34 11.16
N GLN A 30 -78.92 25.79 11.62
CA GLN A 30 -79.28 27.21 11.58
C GLN A 30 -79.91 27.67 12.90
N LEU A 31 -79.70 28.94 13.20
CA LEU A 31 -80.41 29.66 14.24
C LEU A 31 -81.09 30.87 13.63
N SER A 32 -82.38 31.03 13.92
CA SER A 32 -83.14 32.21 13.53
C SER A 32 -83.57 33.02 14.75
N VAL A 33 -83.84 34.29 14.51
CA VAL A 33 -84.32 35.23 15.52
C VAL A 33 -85.53 35.96 14.98
N GLY A 34 -86.43 36.30 15.89
CA GLY A 34 -87.65 36.99 15.60
C GLY A 34 -87.90 38.12 16.59
N ASP A 35 -88.78 39.03 16.20
CA ASP A 35 -89.19 40.15 17.03
C ASP A 35 -90.56 39.92 17.69
N GLY A 36 -91.12 38.71 17.62
CA GLY A 36 -92.39 38.34 18.25
C GLY A 36 -93.63 38.98 17.62
N GLY A 37 -93.51 39.60 16.44
CA GLY A 37 -94.58 40.38 15.83
C GLY A 37 -94.80 41.73 16.52
N GLY A 38 -93.74 42.31 17.09
CA GLY A 38 -93.74 43.61 17.75
C GLY A 38 -93.94 43.59 19.27
N ALA A 39 -94.26 42.43 19.87
CA ALA A 39 -94.43 42.28 21.32
C ALA A 39 -93.90 40.93 21.82
N VAL A 40 -93.50 40.86 23.09
CA VAL A 40 -93.12 39.59 23.74
C VAL A 40 -94.34 38.68 23.83
N TYR A 41 -94.17 37.39 23.56
CA TYR A 41 -95.21 36.37 23.68
C TYR A 41 -94.65 35.11 24.36
N ASN A 42 -95.51 34.12 24.59
CA ASN A 42 -95.11 32.81 25.12
C ASN A 42 -95.11 31.78 23.97
N PRO A 43 -93.92 31.35 23.50
CA PRO A 43 -93.80 30.25 22.55
C PRO A 43 -94.36 28.94 23.12
N ALA A 44 -94.95 28.11 22.27
CA ALA A 44 -95.55 26.83 22.61
C ALA A 44 -94.85 25.67 21.87
N ALA A 45 -94.88 24.47 22.45
CA ALA A 45 -94.18 23.30 21.87
C ALA A 45 -94.77 22.85 20.52
N ASN A 46 -96.00 23.23 20.18
CA ASN A 46 -96.61 22.95 18.87
C ASN A 46 -96.25 23.98 17.79
N ASP A 47 -95.45 25.01 18.10
CA ASP A 47 -94.98 25.97 17.11
C ASP A 47 -94.05 25.30 16.11
N THR A 48 -94.26 25.59 14.83
CA THR A 48 -93.47 25.07 13.70
C THR A 48 -92.64 26.15 13.02
N ALA A 49 -92.82 27.41 13.42
CA ALA A 49 -92.07 28.57 12.96
C ALA A 49 -92.06 29.66 14.05
N LEU A 50 -91.12 30.61 13.95
CA LEU A 50 -91.16 31.83 14.75
C LEU A 50 -92.38 32.68 14.39
N LYS A 51 -92.90 33.43 15.34
CA LYS A 51 -94.08 34.28 15.14
C LYS A 51 -93.82 35.39 14.11
N ARG A 52 -92.64 35.99 14.14
CA ARG A 52 -92.11 36.78 13.02
C ARG A 52 -90.59 36.70 12.98
N GLU A 53 -90.08 35.85 12.11
CA GLU A 53 -88.65 35.75 11.84
C GLU A 53 -88.15 37.04 11.14
N VAL A 54 -87.07 37.61 11.68
CA VAL A 54 -86.42 38.81 11.14
C VAL A 54 -85.00 38.53 10.63
N TRP A 55 -84.40 37.43 11.07
CA TRP A 55 -83.11 36.98 10.57
C TRP A 55 -82.90 35.47 10.82
N ARG A 56 -82.16 34.83 9.91
CA ARG A 56 -81.69 33.45 10.03
C ARG A 56 -80.29 33.34 9.49
N GLY A 57 -79.44 32.58 10.18
CA GLY A 57 -78.09 32.28 9.73
C GLY A 57 -77.64 30.90 10.18
N PRO A 58 -76.47 30.45 9.71
CA PRO A 58 -75.83 29.23 10.21
C PRO A 58 -75.49 29.38 11.70
N LEU A 59 -75.49 28.25 12.42
CA LEU A 59 -74.98 28.21 13.80
C LEU A 59 -73.47 28.56 13.81
N ASN A 60 -73.04 29.37 14.77
CA ASN A 60 -71.63 29.71 14.96
C ASN A 60 -70.92 28.67 15.83
N ALA A 61 -71.60 28.11 16.82
CA ALA A 61 -71.11 26.98 17.61
C ALA A 61 -72.29 26.16 18.16
N LEU A 62 -72.07 24.86 18.28
CA LEU A 62 -72.91 23.92 19.01
C LEU A 62 -71.96 23.09 19.87
N PHE A 63 -72.14 22.97 21.18
CA PHE A 63 -71.29 22.07 21.98
C PHE A 63 -72.03 21.56 23.20
N GLN A 64 -71.56 20.43 23.71
CA GLN A 64 -72.07 19.81 24.93
C GLN A 64 -71.46 20.52 26.14
N ASP A 65 -72.26 20.75 27.19
CA ASP A 65 -71.78 21.36 28.44
C ASP A 65 -70.89 20.37 29.22
N GLU A 66 -69.71 20.82 29.65
CA GLU A 66 -68.74 19.98 30.37
C GLU A 66 -69.24 19.48 31.74
N LYS A 67 -70.21 20.18 32.35
CA LYS A 67 -70.74 19.85 33.68
C LYS A 67 -72.08 19.11 33.61
N ASN A 68 -72.84 19.29 32.52
CA ASN A 68 -74.15 18.71 32.31
C ASN A 68 -74.21 18.03 30.94
N PRO A 69 -73.88 16.73 30.85
CA PRO A 69 -73.85 16.04 29.59
C PRO A 69 -75.16 16.10 28.79
N SER A 70 -76.33 16.26 29.43
CA SER A 70 -77.62 16.37 28.71
C SER A 70 -77.91 17.74 28.10
N TRP A 71 -77.06 18.75 28.35
CA TRP A 71 -77.27 20.12 27.87
C TRP A 71 -76.44 20.41 26.62
N LEU A 72 -77.10 21.00 25.64
CA LEU A 72 -76.48 21.51 24.43
C LEU A 72 -76.56 23.03 24.42
N LEU A 73 -75.43 23.65 24.11
CA LEU A 73 -75.28 25.09 23.93
C LEU A 73 -75.26 25.40 22.44
N ALA A 74 -76.27 26.13 21.96
CA ALA A 74 -76.30 26.66 20.59
C ALA A 74 -76.01 28.15 20.60
N GLU A 75 -75.09 28.57 19.73
CA GLU A 75 -74.62 29.95 19.66
C GLU A 75 -74.69 30.48 18.23
N VAL A 76 -75.10 31.74 18.11
CA VAL A 76 -75.02 32.47 16.85
C VAL A 76 -74.53 33.90 17.10
N THR A 77 -73.74 34.39 16.15
CA THR A 77 -73.32 35.80 16.10
C THR A 77 -74.01 36.47 14.93
N ILE A 78 -74.77 37.52 15.20
CA ILE A 78 -75.43 38.31 14.15
C ILE A 78 -74.46 39.41 13.69
N PRO A 79 -74.13 39.47 12.39
CA PRO A 79 -73.22 40.47 11.83
C PRO A 79 -73.61 41.93 12.18
N PRO A 80 -72.65 42.86 12.23
CA PRO A 80 -72.90 44.25 12.63
C PRO A 80 -73.73 45.04 11.59
N ASP A 81 -73.71 44.62 10.33
CA ASP A 81 -74.45 45.18 9.19
C ASP A 81 -75.91 44.71 9.12
N VAL A 82 -76.32 43.78 10.00
CA VAL A 82 -77.70 43.28 10.09
C VAL A 82 -78.31 43.65 11.45
N GLY A 83 -79.48 44.29 11.43
CA GLY A 83 -80.18 44.75 12.65
C GLY A 83 -81.27 45.78 12.37
N GLY A 84 -81.59 46.59 13.38
CA GLY A 84 -82.66 47.60 13.33
C GLY A 84 -83.98 47.14 13.94
N TRP A 85 -83.97 46.05 14.71
CA TRP A 85 -85.15 45.41 15.28
C TRP A 85 -84.85 44.86 16.69
N TYR A 86 -85.91 44.56 17.44
CA TYR A 86 -85.81 43.93 18.75
C TYR A 86 -85.80 42.41 18.60
N VAL A 87 -84.93 41.72 19.32
CA VAL A 87 -84.93 40.26 19.47
C VAL A 87 -85.88 39.91 20.62
N ARG A 88 -86.85 39.02 20.38
CA ARG A 88 -87.79 38.53 21.42
C ARG A 88 -87.99 37.02 21.38
N GLU A 89 -87.59 36.38 20.30
CA GLU A 89 -87.67 34.94 20.09
C GLU A 89 -86.45 34.46 19.30
N ALA A 90 -86.07 33.20 19.49
CA ALA A 90 -85.06 32.54 18.66
C ALA A 90 -85.48 31.10 18.36
N GLY A 91 -85.08 30.56 17.21
CA GLY A 91 -85.40 29.21 16.77
C GLY A 91 -84.13 28.47 16.37
N ILE A 92 -84.00 27.22 16.78
CA ILE A 92 -82.89 26.33 16.39
C ILE A 92 -83.45 25.34 15.37
N TRP A 93 -82.77 25.19 14.23
CA TRP A 93 -83.29 24.46 13.09
C TRP A 93 -82.39 23.29 12.68
N THR A 94 -83.03 22.21 12.23
CA THR A 94 -82.34 21.09 11.60
C THR A 94 -81.84 21.45 10.19
N ASP A 95 -80.93 20.67 9.64
CA ASP A 95 -80.50 20.74 8.23
C ASP A 95 -81.65 20.54 7.22
N THR A 96 -82.71 19.88 7.65
CA THR A 96 -83.93 19.58 6.90
C THR A 96 -85.03 20.62 7.06
N GLY A 97 -84.76 21.72 7.79
CA GLY A 97 -85.70 22.84 7.95
C GLY A 97 -86.77 22.62 9.02
N ILE A 98 -86.62 21.64 9.91
CA ILE A 98 -87.51 21.42 11.05
C ILE A 98 -87.10 22.37 12.19
N LEU A 99 -88.05 23.10 12.77
CA LEU A 99 -87.82 23.90 13.98
C LEU A 99 -87.61 22.94 15.15
N TYR A 100 -86.37 22.75 15.56
CA TYR A 100 -85.99 21.79 16.60
C TYR A 100 -86.33 22.31 18.00
N ALA A 101 -85.97 23.56 18.28
CA ALA A 101 -86.25 24.21 19.56
C ALA A 101 -86.64 25.68 19.35
N ILE A 102 -87.51 26.19 20.22
CA ILE A 102 -87.94 27.58 20.25
C ILE A 102 -87.59 28.22 21.58
N VAL A 103 -87.04 29.44 21.53
CA VAL A 103 -86.49 30.17 22.66
C VAL A 103 -87.32 31.42 22.89
N LYS A 104 -87.82 31.59 24.12
CA LYS A 104 -88.34 32.87 24.59
C LYS A 104 -87.16 33.72 25.05
N TYR A 105 -86.86 34.81 24.34
CA TYR A 105 -85.67 35.62 24.57
C TYR A 105 -86.03 36.98 25.21
N PRO A 106 -85.21 37.52 26.13
CA PRO A 106 -85.42 38.86 26.69
C PRO A 106 -85.38 39.92 25.59
N GLU A 107 -86.36 40.82 25.61
CA GLU A 107 -86.43 41.91 24.65
C GLU A 107 -85.12 42.69 24.62
N SER A 108 -84.43 42.62 23.48
CA SER A 108 -83.10 43.22 23.33
C SER A 108 -82.99 43.89 21.97
N PHE A 109 -82.57 45.15 21.94
CA PHE A 109 -82.43 45.89 20.68
C PHE A 109 -81.10 45.57 19.99
N LYS A 110 -81.16 45.14 18.72
CA LYS A 110 -80.00 44.90 17.87
C LYS A 110 -79.79 46.10 16.93
N PRO A 111 -78.82 47.00 17.17
CA PRO A 111 -78.54 48.11 16.27
C PRO A 111 -77.88 47.62 14.97
N VAL A 112 -78.02 48.41 13.90
CA VAL A 112 -77.39 48.18 12.58
C VAL A 112 -76.39 49.29 12.26
N LEU A 113 -75.23 48.90 11.74
CA LEU A 113 -74.11 49.81 11.47
C LEU A 113 -74.51 51.01 10.59
N ALA A 114 -75.37 50.78 9.58
CA ALA A 114 -75.71 51.77 8.55
C ALA A 114 -76.49 53.00 9.06
N THR A 115 -77.30 52.87 10.12
CA THR A 115 -78.16 53.95 10.63
C THR A 115 -77.79 54.40 12.05
N SER A 116 -76.98 53.65 12.77
CA SER A 116 -76.70 53.91 14.20
C SER A 116 -75.29 54.43 14.49
N GLY A 117 -74.36 54.41 13.52
CA GLY A 117 -72.96 54.84 13.72
C GLY A 117 -72.14 53.94 14.67
N SER A 118 -72.75 52.88 15.21
CA SER A 118 -72.13 51.85 16.06
C SER A 118 -72.76 50.49 15.72
N GLY A 119 -71.93 49.52 15.35
CA GLY A 119 -72.35 48.15 15.12
C GLY A 119 -71.89 47.29 16.29
N LYS A 120 -72.83 46.74 17.06
CA LYS A 120 -72.53 45.68 18.02
C LYS A 120 -72.71 44.34 17.32
N GLU A 121 -71.70 43.48 17.38
CA GLU A 121 -71.91 42.04 17.22
C GLU A 121 -72.83 41.60 18.35
N PHE A 122 -73.93 40.93 18.01
CA PHE A 122 -74.96 40.54 18.96
C PHE A 122 -74.98 39.03 19.05
N TYR A 123 -74.74 38.54 20.26
CA TYR A 123 -74.45 37.16 20.54
C TYR A 123 -75.62 36.54 21.29
N ILE A 124 -76.19 35.49 20.73
CA ILE A 124 -77.28 34.74 21.34
C ILE A 124 -76.76 33.36 21.67
N ARG A 125 -76.86 33.01 22.95
CA ARG A 125 -76.57 31.69 23.50
C ARG A 125 -77.86 31.11 24.03
N SER A 126 -78.25 29.94 23.53
CA SER A 126 -79.39 29.19 24.03
C SER A 126 -78.91 27.84 24.57
N ILE A 127 -79.46 27.46 25.72
CA ILE A 127 -79.25 26.14 26.33
C ILE A 127 -80.55 25.37 26.16
N PHE A 128 -80.46 24.11 25.73
CA PHE A 128 -81.57 23.19 25.71
C PHE A 128 -81.12 21.80 26.13
N GLU A 129 -82.03 21.08 26.78
CA GLU A 129 -81.82 19.70 27.20
C GLU A 129 -82.35 18.75 26.13
N THR A 130 -81.57 17.73 25.79
CA THR A 130 -81.99 16.65 24.90
C THR A 130 -81.97 15.33 25.66
N SER A 131 -82.83 14.39 25.28
CA SER A 131 -82.96 13.12 26.01
C SER A 131 -81.76 12.17 25.80
N ASN A 132 -80.83 12.48 24.87
CA ASN A 132 -79.49 11.86 24.83
C ASN A 132 -78.50 12.70 24.01
N ALA A 133 -77.67 13.53 24.65
CA ALA A 133 -76.69 14.37 23.97
C ALA A 133 -75.54 13.58 23.31
N SER A 134 -75.29 12.32 23.71
CA SER A 134 -74.25 11.47 23.09
C SER A 134 -74.57 11.04 21.65
N LEU A 135 -75.81 11.20 21.17
CA LEU A 135 -76.21 10.91 19.77
C LEU A 135 -76.24 12.16 18.87
N VAL A 136 -76.00 13.35 19.43
CA VAL A 136 -75.83 14.57 18.63
C VAL A 136 -74.39 14.61 18.14
N THR A 137 -74.17 14.18 16.91
CA THR A 137 -72.85 14.24 16.27
C THR A 137 -72.59 15.66 15.84
N LEU A 138 -71.57 16.26 16.45
CA LEU A 138 -71.11 17.62 16.18
C LEU A 138 -70.61 17.72 14.73
N LEU A 139 -71.45 18.24 13.83
CA LEU A 139 -71.08 18.61 12.48
C LEU A 139 -71.31 20.11 12.34
N ILE A 140 -70.40 20.90 12.91
CA ILE A 140 -70.25 22.30 12.53
C ILE A 140 -69.45 22.32 11.23
N ASP A 141 -69.84 23.21 10.32
CA ASP A 141 -68.99 23.61 9.20
C ASP A 141 -67.89 24.53 9.74
N ASP A 142 -66.66 24.02 9.83
CA ASP A 142 -65.48 24.71 10.36
C ASP A 142 -65.11 26.00 9.59
N THR A 143 -65.79 26.32 8.48
CA THR A 143 -65.55 27.55 7.71
C THR A 143 -66.15 28.81 8.34
N VAL A 144 -66.99 28.71 9.39
CA VAL A 144 -67.74 29.85 9.95
C VAL A 144 -67.49 30.11 11.46
N VAL A 145 -66.71 29.27 12.14
CA VAL A 145 -66.49 29.40 13.60
C VAL A 145 -65.43 30.44 13.92
N LYS A 146 -65.80 31.50 14.66
CA LYS A 146 -64.84 32.47 15.23
C LYS A 146 -64.37 32.02 16.61
N ALA A 147 -63.08 31.70 16.75
CA ALA A 147 -62.46 31.46 18.07
C ALA A 147 -62.25 32.77 18.84
N THR A 148 -62.50 32.79 20.15
CA THR A 148 -62.17 33.97 20.97
C THR A 148 -60.66 34.17 21.03
N ARG A 149 -60.19 35.43 21.01
CA ARG A 149 -58.75 35.74 21.07
C ARG A 149 -58.06 35.11 22.29
N ALA A 150 -58.76 35.06 23.43
CA ALA A 150 -58.23 34.46 24.66
C ALA A 150 -58.02 32.95 24.51
N TRP A 151 -59.00 32.23 23.93
CA TRP A 151 -58.88 30.79 23.66
C TRP A 151 -57.73 30.49 22.69
N VAL A 152 -57.58 31.29 21.63
CA VAL A 152 -56.48 31.12 20.67
C VAL A 152 -55.12 31.34 21.35
N ALA A 153 -54.99 32.38 22.17
CA ALA A 153 -53.73 32.66 22.87
C ALA A 153 -53.35 31.56 23.88
N SER A 154 -54.32 31.04 24.64
CA SER A 154 -54.06 29.95 25.59
C SER A 154 -53.72 28.66 24.86
N TYR A 155 -54.51 28.30 23.83
CA TYR A 155 -54.28 27.07 23.06
C TYR A 155 -52.90 27.07 22.39
N ILE A 156 -52.50 28.17 21.75
CA ILE A 156 -51.17 28.29 21.16
C ILE A 156 -50.07 28.17 22.23
N THR A 157 -50.26 28.77 23.40
CA THR A 157 -49.27 28.71 24.48
C THR A 157 -49.09 27.26 24.97
N ASP A 158 -50.19 26.54 25.17
CA ASP A 158 -50.17 25.15 25.65
C ASP A 158 -49.59 24.20 24.59
N GLU A 159 -49.87 24.41 23.30
CA GLU A 159 -49.29 23.62 22.21
C GLU A 159 -47.80 23.91 22.03
N LEU A 160 -47.35 25.18 22.13
CA LEU A 160 -45.94 25.52 22.08
C LEU A 160 -45.16 24.93 23.26
N ALA A 161 -45.78 24.84 24.44
CA ALA A 161 -45.18 24.23 25.62
C ALA A 161 -44.94 22.72 25.47
N LYS A 162 -45.66 22.03 24.57
CA LYS A 162 -45.44 20.61 24.28
C LYS A 162 -44.27 20.34 23.34
N LEU A 163 -43.72 21.37 22.67
CA LEU A 163 -42.59 21.18 21.78
C LEU A 163 -41.31 20.88 22.57
N ASP A 164 -40.49 19.96 22.04
CA ASP A 164 -39.17 19.67 22.62
C ASP A 164 -38.21 20.86 22.51
N SER A 165 -38.35 21.72 21.48
CA SER A 165 -37.53 22.93 21.35
C SER A 165 -38.08 24.05 22.22
N LYS A 166 -37.36 24.36 23.30
CA LYS A 166 -37.75 25.39 24.28
C LYS A 166 -37.15 26.74 23.95
N GLN A 167 -37.73 27.78 24.55
CA GLN A 167 -37.12 29.11 24.52
C GLN A 167 -35.71 29.08 25.12
N SER A 168 -34.82 29.87 24.54
CA SER A 168 -33.43 29.99 24.98
C SER A 168 -33.33 30.41 26.44
N VAL A 169 -32.28 29.95 27.10
CA VAL A 169 -31.91 30.39 28.45
C VAL A 169 -30.81 31.42 28.32
N ARG A 170 -30.78 32.38 29.24
CA ARG A 170 -29.71 33.36 29.32
C ARG A 170 -28.38 32.68 29.62
N VAL A 171 -28.37 31.74 30.56
CA VAL A 171 -27.16 31.03 31.02
C VAL A 171 -27.46 29.58 31.41
N ALA A 172 -26.41 28.76 31.48
CA ALA A 172 -26.47 27.40 32.01
C ALA A 172 -25.52 27.23 33.19
N THR A 173 -25.91 26.43 34.18
CA THR A 173 -25.07 26.16 35.35
C THR A 173 -23.76 25.45 34.97
N ILE A 174 -22.67 25.72 35.69
CA ILE A 174 -21.39 25.00 35.59
C ILE A 174 -21.08 24.18 36.85
N ALA A 175 -21.84 24.39 37.92
CA ALA A 175 -21.73 23.71 39.21
C ALA A 175 -23.11 23.71 39.90
N ASN A 176 -23.23 23.04 41.05
CA ASN A 176 -24.44 23.07 41.87
C ASN A 176 -24.70 24.48 42.40
N ILE A 177 -25.97 24.93 42.35
CA ILE A 177 -26.39 26.26 42.78
C ILE A 177 -27.52 26.22 43.82
N ALA A 178 -27.77 27.35 44.48
CA ALA A 178 -29.00 27.55 45.23
C ALA A 178 -30.12 27.98 44.27
N LEU A 179 -31.29 27.35 44.34
CA LEU A 179 -32.46 27.71 43.53
C LEU A 179 -33.25 28.87 44.16
N ALA A 180 -32.56 29.92 44.59
CA ALA A 180 -33.14 31.12 45.18
C ALA A 180 -32.16 32.30 45.05
N GLY A 181 -32.71 33.51 44.98
CA GLY A 181 -31.96 34.76 44.99
C GLY A 181 -31.14 35.06 43.72
N PRO A 182 -30.69 36.32 43.53
CA PRO A 182 -29.76 36.69 42.46
C PRO A 182 -28.36 36.11 42.71
N GLN A 183 -27.68 35.67 41.66
CA GLN A 183 -26.35 35.05 41.75
C GLN A 183 -25.60 35.11 40.41
N ALA A 184 -24.30 34.83 40.41
CA ALA A 184 -23.50 34.76 39.19
C ALA A 184 -23.39 33.30 38.70
N ILE A 185 -23.69 33.06 37.42
CA ILE A 185 -23.62 31.75 36.78
C ILE A 185 -22.80 31.89 35.49
N ASP A 186 -21.77 31.06 35.34
CA ASP A 186 -20.84 31.09 34.19
C ASP A 186 -20.32 32.52 33.85
N GLY A 187 -20.03 33.32 34.88
CA GLY A 187 -19.52 34.68 34.74
C GLY A 187 -20.58 35.76 34.47
N VAL A 188 -21.87 35.42 34.40
CA VAL A 188 -22.98 36.36 34.14
C VAL A 188 -23.85 36.52 35.38
N ALA A 189 -24.22 37.76 35.73
CA ALA A 189 -25.12 38.06 36.82
C ALA A 189 -26.59 37.76 36.43
N VAL A 190 -27.20 36.82 37.14
CA VAL A 190 -28.60 36.39 36.98
C VAL A 190 -29.48 37.08 38.02
N VAL A 191 -30.54 37.74 37.55
CA VAL A 191 -31.51 38.51 38.34
C VAL A 191 -32.94 37.97 38.15
N ALA A 192 -33.90 38.48 38.92
CA ALA A 192 -35.28 38.04 38.84
C ALA A 192 -35.86 38.20 37.42
N GLY A 193 -36.48 37.14 36.89
CA GLY A 193 -37.02 37.06 35.53
C GLY A 193 -36.09 36.40 34.51
N ASP A 194 -34.81 36.24 34.82
CA ASP A 194 -33.87 35.56 33.91
C ASP A 194 -34.16 34.07 33.82
N ARG A 195 -34.04 33.53 32.62
CA ARG A 195 -34.25 32.10 32.35
C ARG A 195 -32.91 31.36 32.38
N VAL A 196 -32.84 30.27 33.14
CA VAL A 196 -31.60 29.53 33.40
C VAL A 196 -31.77 28.04 33.12
N LEU A 197 -30.82 27.44 32.40
CA LEU A 197 -30.68 25.98 32.36
C LEU A 197 -29.92 25.52 33.61
N VAL A 198 -30.65 24.90 34.53
CA VAL A 198 -30.09 24.26 35.71
C VAL A 198 -29.82 22.80 35.37
N LYS A 199 -28.55 22.42 35.24
CA LYS A 199 -28.13 21.06 34.82
C LYS A 199 -27.11 20.40 35.75
N ASN A 200 -26.75 21.06 36.84
CA ASN A 200 -25.69 20.63 37.75
C ASN A 200 -26.14 20.54 39.23
N GLN A 201 -27.43 20.38 39.50
CA GLN A 201 -27.88 20.11 40.87
C GLN A 201 -27.36 18.75 41.36
N THR A 202 -27.04 18.69 42.66
CA THR A 202 -26.65 17.44 43.34
C THR A 202 -27.74 16.37 43.19
N ALA A 203 -29.00 16.75 43.34
CA ALA A 203 -30.14 15.90 43.02
C ALA A 203 -30.58 16.17 41.58
N ALA A 204 -30.24 15.28 40.66
CA ALA A 204 -30.49 15.47 39.22
C ALA A 204 -31.99 15.64 38.86
N LYS A 205 -32.92 15.21 39.73
CA LYS A 205 -34.36 15.47 39.56
C LYS A 205 -34.75 16.96 39.65
N ASP A 206 -33.88 17.77 40.26
CA ASP A 206 -34.05 19.22 40.42
C ASP A 206 -33.40 20.00 39.27
N ASN A 207 -32.79 19.32 38.29
CA ASN A 207 -32.36 19.97 37.05
C ASN A 207 -33.58 20.37 36.19
N GLY A 208 -33.39 21.28 35.25
CA GLY A 208 -34.41 21.73 34.29
C GLY A 208 -34.28 23.21 33.95
N LEU A 209 -35.35 23.76 33.39
CA LEU A 209 -35.42 25.18 33.01
C LEU A 209 -36.11 25.96 34.13
N TYR A 210 -35.45 27.01 34.63
CA TYR A 210 -35.92 27.81 35.75
C TYR A 210 -36.01 29.28 35.39
N ILE A 211 -36.93 29.99 36.06
CA ILE A 211 -37.00 31.45 36.10
C ILE A 211 -36.43 31.90 37.45
N ALA A 212 -35.35 32.66 37.38
CA ALA A 212 -34.71 33.22 38.56
C ALA A 212 -35.63 34.21 39.27
N ALA A 213 -35.55 34.24 40.60
CA ALA A 213 -36.35 35.10 41.46
C ALA A 213 -35.56 35.52 42.71
N VAL A 214 -36.09 36.52 43.44
CA VAL A 214 -35.53 36.91 44.76
C VAL A 214 -35.83 35.86 45.82
N ALA A 215 -37.03 35.29 45.78
CA ALA A 215 -37.41 34.12 46.56
C ALA A 215 -36.98 32.83 45.83
N ASP A 216 -37.70 31.73 46.04
CA ASP A 216 -37.44 30.47 45.35
C ASP A 216 -37.62 30.62 43.83
N TRP A 217 -36.68 30.04 43.09
CA TRP A 217 -36.77 29.94 41.64
C TRP A 217 -37.83 28.92 41.27
N VAL A 218 -38.66 29.27 40.28
CA VAL A 218 -39.72 28.39 39.79
C VAL A 218 -39.30 27.79 38.46
N ARG A 219 -39.81 26.60 38.14
CA ARG A 219 -39.64 26.05 36.79
C ARG A 219 -40.29 26.97 35.77
N ALA A 220 -39.69 27.06 34.60
CA ALA A 220 -40.25 27.87 33.53
C ALA A 220 -41.58 27.29 33.04
N LYS A 221 -42.49 28.17 32.61
CA LYS A 221 -43.90 27.83 32.32
C LYS A 221 -44.10 26.73 31.26
N ASP A 222 -43.15 26.60 30.35
CA ASP A 222 -43.06 25.63 29.24
C ASP A 222 -42.22 24.39 29.59
N ALA A 223 -41.90 24.21 30.87
CA ALA A 223 -41.20 23.07 31.45
C ALA A 223 -41.59 22.84 32.93
N ASP A 224 -42.82 23.22 33.33
CA ASP A 224 -43.30 23.15 34.72
C ASP A 224 -44.20 21.94 34.99
N VAL A 225 -44.65 21.24 33.95
CA VAL A 225 -45.37 19.96 34.07
C VAL A 225 -44.69 18.82 33.30
N SER A 226 -44.90 17.58 33.76
CA SER A 226 -44.25 16.38 33.20
C SER A 226 -44.49 16.16 31.70
N THR A 227 -45.64 16.60 31.17
CA THR A 227 -45.97 16.47 29.75
C THR A 227 -45.19 17.44 28.85
N GLU A 228 -44.58 18.48 29.41
CA GLU A 228 -43.77 19.46 28.67
C GLU A 228 -42.29 19.09 28.66
N VAL A 229 -41.88 18.12 29.49
CA VAL A 229 -40.49 17.71 29.67
C VAL A 229 -40.34 16.28 29.20
N THR A 230 -40.12 16.12 27.91
CA THR A 230 -39.93 14.84 27.22
C THR A 230 -38.46 14.56 26.94
N SER A 231 -38.14 13.28 26.77
CA SER A 231 -36.82 12.88 26.28
C SER A 231 -36.57 13.53 24.91
N GLY A 232 -35.46 14.24 24.75
CA GLY A 232 -35.20 15.02 23.54
C GLY A 232 -35.49 16.51 23.64
N LEU A 233 -35.97 17.03 24.78
CA LEU A 233 -36.08 18.46 25.02
C LEU A 233 -34.75 19.17 24.74
N ILE A 234 -34.75 20.20 23.88
CA ILE A 234 -33.58 20.98 23.49
C ILE A 234 -33.74 22.44 23.91
N VAL A 235 -32.65 23.03 24.41
CA VAL A 235 -32.56 24.45 24.75
C VAL A 235 -31.24 25.05 24.31
N SER A 236 -31.27 26.30 23.83
CA SER A 236 -30.06 27.06 23.47
C SER A 236 -29.64 28.00 24.62
N VAL A 237 -28.34 28.21 24.80
CA VAL A 237 -27.76 29.10 25.82
C VAL A 237 -27.21 30.35 25.15
N GLU A 238 -27.59 31.54 25.63
CA GLU A 238 -27.24 32.81 24.98
C GLU A 238 -25.93 33.44 25.48
N GLN A 239 -25.62 33.31 26.77
CA GLN A 239 -24.50 33.97 27.42
C GLN A 239 -23.77 33.02 28.38
N GLY A 240 -22.53 33.39 28.70
CA GLY A 240 -21.66 32.63 29.60
C GLY A 240 -20.20 32.66 29.14
N ALA A 241 -19.27 32.55 30.08
CA ALA A 241 -17.84 32.50 29.78
C ALA A 241 -17.44 31.18 29.07
N THR A 242 -18.15 30.08 29.36
CA THR A 242 -17.81 28.74 28.86
C THR A 242 -18.94 28.08 28.07
N LEU A 243 -20.19 28.47 28.33
CA LEU A 243 -21.38 27.80 27.77
C LEU A 243 -22.22 28.68 26.83
N ALA A 244 -21.77 29.89 26.48
CA ALA A 244 -22.44 30.71 25.46
C ALA A 244 -22.55 29.98 24.12
N ASP A 245 -23.64 30.25 23.39
CA ASP A 245 -23.93 29.71 22.05
C ASP A 245 -23.96 28.17 21.97
N THR A 246 -24.25 27.49 23.08
CA THR A 246 -24.38 26.02 23.13
C THR A 246 -25.84 25.57 23.02
N ARG A 247 -26.06 24.33 22.54
CA ARG A 247 -27.36 23.65 22.65
C ARG A 247 -27.27 22.44 23.56
N TRP A 248 -28.25 22.30 24.44
CA TRP A 248 -28.33 21.22 25.40
C TRP A 248 -29.59 20.40 25.16
N GLN A 249 -29.44 19.08 25.12
CA GLN A 249 -30.54 18.12 24.99
C GLN A 249 -30.71 17.35 26.31
N LEU A 250 -31.96 17.17 26.72
CA LEU A 250 -32.33 16.23 27.79
C LEU A 250 -32.22 14.81 27.24
N VAL A 251 -31.24 14.05 27.74
CA VAL A 251 -30.93 12.68 27.31
C VAL A 251 -31.43 11.62 28.29
N THR A 252 -32.27 12.01 29.26
CA THR A 252 -32.99 11.05 30.10
C THR A 252 -33.99 10.29 29.23
N ASP A 253 -33.84 8.96 29.15
CA ASP A 253 -34.72 8.09 28.38
C ASP A 253 -36.02 7.73 29.12
N GLY A 254 -37.09 7.53 28.36
CA GLY A 254 -38.37 7.03 28.88
C GLY A 254 -39.33 8.11 29.40
N ALA A 255 -40.35 7.68 30.15
CA ALA A 255 -41.36 8.57 30.72
C ALA A 255 -40.77 9.42 31.86
N ILE A 256 -40.96 10.74 31.79
CA ILE A 256 -40.40 11.69 32.75
C ILE A 256 -41.49 12.18 33.70
N VAL A 257 -41.22 12.13 35.01
CA VAL A 257 -42.07 12.70 36.05
C VAL A 257 -41.27 13.75 36.83
N LEU A 258 -41.65 15.02 36.72
CA LEU A 258 -40.96 16.12 37.40
C LEU A 258 -40.94 15.93 38.92
N GLY A 259 -39.80 16.28 39.55
CA GLY A 259 -39.58 16.12 40.99
C GLY A 259 -39.22 14.70 41.44
N THR A 260 -39.28 13.70 40.53
CA THR A 260 -38.95 12.30 40.81
C THR A 260 -37.88 11.75 39.87
N THR A 261 -38.06 11.88 38.55
CA THR A 261 -37.11 11.39 37.55
C THR A 261 -35.85 12.25 37.50
N ALA A 262 -34.66 11.63 37.45
CA ALA A 262 -33.40 12.35 37.27
C ALA A 262 -33.28 12.94 35.84
N LEU A 263 -32.96 14.23 35.75
CA LEU A 263 -32.88 14.95 34.47
C LEU A 263 -31.42 15.24 34.10
N THR A 264 -30.96 14.61 33.02
CA THR A 264 -29.58 14.69 32.55
C THR A 264 -29.52 15.44 31.23
N PHE A 265 -28.79 16.55 31.19
CA PHE A 265 -28.60 17.35 29.98
C PHE A 265 -27.20 17.11 29.39
N GLN A 266 -27.14 16.94 28.08
CA GLN A 266 -25.90 16.80 27.32
C GLN A 266 -25.76 17.94 26.31
N ASN A 267 -24.54 18.49 26.20
CA ASN A 267 -24.23 19.48 25.17
C ASN A 267 -24.13 18.77 23.81
N VAL A 268 -25.03 19.12 22.88
CA VAL A 268 -25.07 18.54 21.54
C VAL A 268 -24.28 19.35 20.50
N THR A 269 -23.70 20.50 20.89
CA THR A 269 -22.68 21.20 20.08
C THR A 269 -21.25 20.80 20.44
N GLN A 270 -21.06 19.99 21.49
CA GLN A 270 -19.75 19.53 21.93
C GLN A 270 -19.32 18.25 21.17
N GLY A 271 -18.27 18.36 20.35
CA GLY A 271 -17.65 17.21 19.67
C GLY A 271 -17.97 17.05 18.18
N PHE A 272 -18.89 17.86 17.61
CA PHE A 272 -19.08 17.92 16.17
C PHE A 272 -18.29 19.09 15.57
N ALA A 273 -17.41 18.81 14.62
CA ALA A 273 -16.88 19.85 13.75
C ALA A 273 -18.05 20.41 12.91
N PRO A 274 -18.29 21.74 12.86
CA PRO A 274 -19.37 22.29 12.06
C PRO A 274 -19.18 21.88 10.59
N LEU A 275 -20.21 21.26 10.00
CA LEU A 275 -20.16 20.61 8.68
C LEU A 275 -20.00 21.61 7.50
N ASN A 276 -19.90 22.92 7.77
CA ASN A 276 -19.73 23.97 6.77
C ASN A 276 -18.69 25.02 7.18
N SER A 277 -17.41 24.66 7.22
CA SER A 277 -16.32 25.65 7.14
C SER A 277 -15.28 25.19 6.10
N PRO A 278 -15.01 25.97 5.04
CA PRO A 278 -14.03 25.62 4.03
C PRO A 278 -12.63 25.70 4.65
N ALA A 279 -11.88 24.63 4.49
CA ALA A 279 -10.59 24.35 5.11
C ALA A 279 -10.67 24.04 6.60
N LEU A 280 -10.37 22.79 6.92
CA LEU A 280 -9.85 22.41 8.23
C LEU A 280 -8.57 23.22 8.47
N ILE A 281 -8.66 24.38 9.11
CA ILE A 281 -7.50 25.17 9.51
C ILE A 281 -6.97 24.56 10.82
N SER A 282 -5.87 23.82 10.73
CA SER A 282 -5.18 23.14 11.84
C SER A 282 -5.95 22.00 12.56
N PRO A 283 -6.64 21.07 11.86
CA PRO A 283 -7.19 19.89 12.49
C PRO A 283 -6.05 19.04 13.04
N THR A 284 -6.12 18.68 14.32
CA THR A 284 -5.24 17.66 14.90
C THR A 284 -5.99 16.34 14.92
N ALA A 285 -5.41 15.29 14.34
CA ALA A 285 -5.84 13.91 14.56
C ALA A 285 -4.74 13.19 15.35
N THR A 286 -5.12 12.20 16.16
CA THR A 286 -4.15 11.34 16.83
C THR A 286 -3.32 10.63 15.77
N THR A 287 -1.99 10.74 15.83
CA THR A 287 -1.11 10.04 14.90
C THR A 287 -1.28 8.53 15.09
N PRO A 288 -1.70 7.79 14.05
CA PRO A 288 -1.80 6.33 14.13
C PRO A 288 -0.49 5.68 14.57
N VAL A 289 -0.61 4.50 15.17
CA VAL A 289 0.55 3.70 15.55
C VAL A 289 1.39 3.33 14.33
N LEU A 290 2.66 2.97 14.54
CA LEU A 290 3.52 2.53 13.45
C LEU A 290 2.89 1.32 12.76
N PHE A 291 2.91 1.32 11.42
CA PHE A 291 2.40 0.23 10.58
C PHE A 291 0.88 0.02 10.59
N ASP A 292 0.11 1.02 11.04
CA ASP A 292 -1.34 1.02 10.89
C ASP A 292 -1.72 1.07 9.40
N ASP A 293 -2.47 0.06 8.93
CA ASP A 293 -2.98 -0.10 7.57
C ASP A 293 -4.51 0.05 7.49
N SER A 294 -5.14 0.54 8.57
CA SER A 294 -6.57 0.75 8.64
C SER A 294 -7.02 1.95 7.81
N LYS A 295 -8.34 2.17 7.76
CA LYS A 295 -8.95 3.32 7.08
C LYS A 295 -8.88 4.62 7.90
N ALA A 296 -7.97 4.72 8.87
CA ALA A 296 -7.79 5.91 9.70
C ALA A 296 -7.28 7.11 8.87
N ILE A 297 -7.59 8.33 9.34
CA ILE A 297 -7.08 9.56 8.72
C ILE A 297 -5.56 9.65 8.94
N ALA A 298 -4.81 9.76 7.86
CA ALA A 298 -3.37 9.97 7.92
C ALA A 298 -3.04 11.39 8.42
N THR A 299 -2.28 11.49 9.51
CA THR A 299 -1.70 12.78 9.93
C THR A 299 -0.53 13.17 9.03
N THR A 300 -0.14 14.45 9.02
CA THR A 300 1.10 14.89 8.35
C THR A 300 2.32 14.15 8.89
N GLU A 301 2.32 13.80 10.18
CA GLU A 301 3.36 12.99 10.80
C GLU A 301 3.37 11.56 10.24
N PHE A 302 2.21 10.91 10.10
CA PHE A 302 2.08 9.60 9.44
C PHE A 302 2.52 9.66 7.97
N THR A 303 2.06 10.67 7.24
CA THR A 303 2.35 10.83 5.80
C THR A 303 3.84 11.07 5.55
N ARG A 304 4.50 11.92 6.37
CA ARG A 304 5.95 12.15 6.27
C ARG A 304 6.73 10.85 6.45
N ARG A 305 6.28 9.93 7.33
CA ARG A 305 6.89 8.60 7.51
C ARG A 305 6.73 7.71 6.26
N SER A 306 5.60 7.82 5.53
CA SER A 306 5.29 6.96 4.37
C SER A 306 6.02 7.32 3.07
N GLN A 307 6.38 8.59 2.85
CA GLN A 307 6.94 9.06 1.57
C GLN A 307 8.48 8.92 1.45
N GLY A 308 9.09 7.97 2.17
CA GLY A 308 10.53 7.69 2.07
C GLY A 308 11.44 8.65 2.87
N ASN A 309 10.88 9.54 3.69
CA ASN A 309 11.67 10.23 4.70
C ASN A 309 11.82 9.33 5.93
N TYR A 310 13.05 9.19 6.43
CA TYR A 310 13.27 8.51 7.71
C TYR A 310 12.61 9.29 8.85
N ARG A 311 11.99 8.58 9.81
CA ARG A 311 11.41 9.17 11.04
C ARG A 311 12.45 9.96 11.85
N GLY A 312 13.72 9.59 11.72
CA GLY A 312 14.85 10.25 12.35
C GLY A 312 16.17 9.60 11.92
N VAL A 313 17.27 10.18 12.39
CA VAL A 313 18.62 9.64 12.21
C VAL A 313 19.20 9.34 13.59
N THR A 314 19.69 8.13 13.78
CA THR A 314 20.40 7.69 14.99
C THR A 314 21.88 7.54 14.66
N SER A 315 22.75 8.29 15.34
CA SER A 315 24.20 8.18 15.15
C SER A 315 24.80 7.23 16.18
N VAL A 316 25.58 6.25 15.73
CA VAL A 316 26.19 5.22 16.59
C VAL A 316 27.71 5.21 16.39
N THR A 317 28.47 5.31 17.47
CA THR A 317 29.95 5.34 17.46
C THR A 317 30.58 4.23 18.31
N GLY A 318 29.79 3.26 18.75
CA GLY A 318 30.23 2.12 19.56
C GLY A 318 29.19 1.01 19.56
N ALA A 319 29.54 -0.16 20.13
CA ALA A 319 28.65 -1.32 20.17
C ALA A 319 27.31 -0.96 20.83
N THR A 320 26.20 -1.26 20.14
CA THR A 320 24.85 -0.83 20.55
C THR A 320 23.84 -1.93 20.22
N THR A 321 22.89 -2.16 21.12
CA THR A 321 21.72 -2.99 20.86
C THR A 321 20.54 -2.08 20.51
N LEU A 322 20.00 -2.24 19.31
CA LEU A 322 18.85 -1.51 18.82
C LEU A 322 17.55 -2.11 19.39
N THR A 323 16.55 -1.24 19.61
CA THR A 323 15.19 -1.65 19.99
C THR A 323 14.24 -1.42 18.81
N THR A 324 12.96 -1.76 18.98
CA THR A 324 11.93 -1.52 17.94
C THR A 324 11.77 -0.06 17.54
N THR A 325 12.30 0.88 18.32
CA THR A 325 12.30 2.32 18.00
C THR A 325 13.21 2.68 16.82
N ALA A 326 14.14 1.79 16.43
CA ALA A 326 15.01 1.97 15.27
C ALA A 326 14.25 1.77 13.94
N ALA A 327 13.07 1.14 13.96
CA ALA A 327 12.27 0.95 12.76
C ALA A 327 11.82 2.28 12.15
N GLY A 328 11.98 2.39 10.83
CA GLY A 328 11.73 3.59 10.05
C GLY A 328 12.78 4.69 10.22
N THR A 329 13.92 4.42 10.87
CA THR A 329 15.03 5.38 11.06
C THR A 329 16.25 5.03 10.23
N LEU A 330 17.13 6.02 10.01
CA LEU A 330 18.47 5.81 9.47
C LEU A 330 19.50 5.72 10.60
N VAL A 331 20.13 4.57 10.75
CA VAL A 331 21.23 4.31 11.68
C VAL A 331 22.55 4.62 10.98
N SER A 332 23.17 5.74 11.35
CA SER A 332 24.42 6.24 10.81
C SER A 332 25.57 5.83 11.72
N MET A 333 26.53 5.06 11.22
CA MET A 333 27.52 4.40 12.08
C MET A 333 28.96 4.78 11.69
N ILE A 334 29.83 4.98 12.70
CA ILE A 334 31.23 5.39 12.53
C ILE A 334 32.13 4.61 13.49
N GLY A 335 33.02 3.77 12.98
CA GLY A 335 34.01 3.04 13.76
C GLY A 335 34.12 1.57 13.36
N THR A 336 34.58 0.74 14.30
CA THR A 336 34.70 -0.71 14.12
C THR A 336 34.08 -1.42 15.32
N PHE A 337 32.85 -1.91 15.19
CA PHE A 337 32.11 -2.58 16.26
C PHE A 337 30.93 -3.36 15.69
N SER A 338 30.21 -4.06 16.56
CA SER A 338 28.96 -4.75 16.22
C SER A 338 27.73 -3.97 16.70
N VAL A 339 26.68 -3.97 15.89
CA VAL A 339 25.35 -3.47 16.26
C VAL A 339 24.39 -4.63 16.29
N THR A 340 23.70 -4.83 17.42
CA THR A 340 22.73 -5.90 17.58
C THR A 340 21.34 -5.40 17.23
N LEU A 341 20.62 -6.13 16.37
CA LEU A 341 19.25 -5.83 15.96
C LEU A 341 18.24 -6.09 17.10
N PRO A 342 17.03 -5.49 17.06
CA PRO A 342 15.90 -6.06 17.80
C PRO A 342 15.55 -7.46 17.25
N THR A 343 14.71 -8.21 17.95
CA THR A 343 14.18 -9.46 17.39
C THR A 343 13.25 -9.15 16.21
N ALA A 344 13.38 -9.88 15.10
CA ALA A 344 12.58 -9.66 13.89
C ALA A 344 11.08 -9.69 14.18
N GLY A 345 10.62 -10.66 14.97
CA GLY A 345 9.20 -10.82 15.34
C GLY A 345 8.63 -9.71 16.23
N SER A 346 9.48 -8.83 16.78
CA SER A 346 9.02 -7.63 17.50
C SER A 346 8.59 -6.49 16.57
N LEU A 347 8.83 -6.64 15.26
CA LEU A 347 8.39 -5.72 14.22
C LEU A 347 7.38 -6.44 13.30
N PRO A 348 6.38 -5.72 12.77
CA PRO A 348 5.51 -6.30 11.75
C PRO A 348 6.29 -6.60 10.48
N SER A 349 5.74 -7.49 9.64
CA SER A 349 6.32 -7.80 8.34
C SER A 349 6.47 -6.53 7.50
N GLY A 350 7.66 -6.30 6.94
CA GLY A 350 8.01 -5.08 6.22
C GLY A 350 8.52 -3.92 7.10
N GLY A 351 8.52 -4.05 8.42
CA GLY A 351 9.14 -3.08 9.32
C GLY A 351 10.65 -3.00 9.09
N ALA A 352 11.13 -1.88 8.53
CA ALA A 352 12.50 -1.74 8.04
C ALA A 352 13.39 -0.86 8.92
N ILE A 353 14.67 -1.23 9.04
CA ILE A 353 15.73 -0.41 9.63
C ILE A 353 16.77 -0.14 8.55
N ASN A 354 17.12 1.13 8.36
CA ASN A 354 18.09 1.55 7.37
C ASN A 354 19.43 1.87 8.03
N PHE A 355 20.52 1.42 7.44
CA PHE A 355 21.87 1.54 7.97
C PHE A 355 22.81 2.16 6.93
N ARG A 356 23.76 2.97 7.41
CA ARG A 356 24.91 3.40 6.62
C ARG A 356 26.19 3.37 7.45
N ASN A 357 27.26 2.84 6.86
CA ASN A 357 28.60 2.95 7.43
C ASN A 357 29.32 4.12 6.75
N ILE A 358 29.53 5.21 7.50
CA ILE A 358 30.24 6.41 7.01
C ILE A 358 31.66 6.52 7.59
N GLY A 359 32.09 5.54 8.38
CA GLY A 359 33.43 5.47 8.95
C GLY A 359 34.43 4.76 8.02
N SER A 360 35.65 4.59 8.53
CA SER A 360 36.75 3.90 7.84
C SER A 360 36.92 2.43 8.27
N GLY A 361 36.17 1.97 9.26
CA GLY A 361 36.20 0.62 9.79
C GLY A 361 35.02 -0.24 9.34
N ASN A 362 35.14 -1.56 9.45
CA ASN A 362 34.04 -2.49 9.20
C ASN A 362 33.07 -2.51 10.40
N ILE A 363 31.77 -2.52 10.12
CA ILE A 363 30.73 -2.65 11.15
C ILE A 363 29.92 -3.90 10.92
N THR A 364 29.71 -4.69 11.97
CA THR A 364 28.96 -5.94 11.86
C THR A 364 27.56 -5.75 12.42
N VAL A 365 26.53 -5.90 11.59
CA VAL A 365 25.14 -5.92 12.04
C VAL A 365 24.77 -7.36 12.39
N VAL A 366 24.37 -7.61 13.63
CA VAL A 366 24.17 -8.94 14.22
C VAL A 366 22.70 -9.12 14.60
N CYS A 367 22.12 -10.28 14.29
CA CYS A 367 20.80 -10.65 14.75
C CYS A 367 20.70 -10.76 16.28
N ALA A 368 19.52 -10.46 16.84
CA ALA A 368 19.20 -10.89 18.19
C ALA A 368 18.82 -12.38 18.20
N GLY A 369 19.37 -13.12 19.17
CA GLY A 369 19.00 -14.52 19.40
C GLY A 369 19.25 -15.43 18.19
N ALA A 370 18.22 -16.20 17.81
CA ALA A 370 18.27 -17.18 16.72
C ALA A 370 17.75 -16.62 15.38
N ASP A 371 17.52 -15.32 15.28
CA ASP A 371 17.04 -14.71 14.04
C ASP A 371 18.10 -14.83 12.93
N THR A 372 17.62 -14.83 11.69
CA THR A 372 18.48 -14.95 10.52
C THR A 372 18.28 -13.80 9.54
N ILE A 373 19.30 -13.51 8.75
CA ILE A 373 19.29 -12.52 7.67
C ILE A 373 19.36 -13.25 6.33
N ASN A 374 18.35 -13.05 5.51
CA ASN A 374 18.32 -13.51 4.14
C ASN A 374 18.95 -12.44 3.23
N ALA A 375 20.11 -12.77 2.66
CA ALA A 375 20.87 -11.92 1.76
C ALA A 375 20.72 -12.31 0.28
N GLY A 376 19.70 -13.11 -0.08
CA GLY A 376 19.39 -13.49 -1.45
C GLY A 376 19.17 -15.00 -1.67
N ALA A 377 18.58 -15.36 -2.81
CA ALA A 377 18.30 -16.74 -3.17
C ALA A 377 19.59 -17.57 -3.32
N GLY A 378 19.62 -18.76 -2.70
CA GLY A 378 20.77 -19.69 -2.75
C GLY A 378 21.90 -19.37 -1.77
N GLN A 379 21.74 -18.38 -0.90
CA GLN A 379 22.68 -18.08 0.19
C GLN A 379 22.24 -18.76 1.48
N ALA A 380 23.18 -19.24 2.28
CA ALA A 380 22.90 -19.70 3.63
C ALA A 380 22.43 -18.51 4.48
N SER A 381 21.35 -18.68 5.23
CA SER A 381 20.84 -17.64 6.12
C SER A 381 21.91 -17.25 7.14
N ALA A 382 22.31 -15.97 7.14
CA ALA A 382 23.40 -15.47 7.99
C ALA A 382 22.87 -14.98 9.33
N THR A 383 23.65 -15.07 10.41
CA THR A 383 23.31 -14.46 11.71
C THR A 383 23.87 -13.04 11.85
N SER A 384 24.69 -12.60 10.89
CA SER A 384 25.23 -11.25 10.83
C SER A 384 25.62 -10.86 9.40
N LEU A 385 25.72 -9.56 9.14
CA LEU A 385 26.25 -8.99 7.91
C LEU A 385 27.33 -7.95 8.24
N VAL A 386 28.44 -8.00 7.51
CA VAL A 386 29.51 -7.01 7.61
C VAL A 386 29.25 -5.89 6.62
N MET A 387 29.25 -4.66 7.14
CA MET A 387 29.19 -3.43 6.37
C MET A 387 30.59 -2.82 6.29
N VAL A 388 31.21 -2.89 5.11
CA VAL A 388 32.47 -2.18 4.81
C VAL A 388 32.25 -0.66 4.78
N PRO A 389 33.32 0.16 4.88
CA PRO A 389 33.24 1.61 4.69
C PRO A 389 32.44 2.01 3.45
N GLY A 390 31.49 2.93 3.61
CA GLY A 390 30.61 3.40 2.54
C GLY A 390 29.42 2.48 2.21
N ALA A 391 29.30 1.33 2.86
CA ALA A 391 28.17 0.42 2.61
C ALA A 391 26.85 0.94 3.19
N THR A 392 25.76 0.59 2.52
CA THR A 392 24.37 0.79 2.96
C THR A 392 23.72 -0.57 3.13
N LEU A 393 22.77 -0.65 4.07
CA LEU A 393 22.01 -1.86 4.34
C LEU A 393 20.62 -1.46 4.77
N GLU A 394 19.60 -2.04 4.16
CA GLU A 394 18.25 -2.05 4.72
C GLU A 394 17.93 -3.47 5.19
N LEU A 395 17.35 -3.57 6.38
CA LEU A 395 16.83 -4.81 6.92
C LEU A 395 15.34 -4.67 7.20
N ALA A 396 14.51 -5.37 6.43
CA ALA A 396 13.07 -5.44 6.64
C ALA A 396 12.71 -6.72 7.41
N SER A 397 11.92 -6.60 8.49
CA SER A 397 11.48 -7.76 9.27
C SER A 397 10.55 -8.66 8.45
N ALA A 398 10.69 -9.97 8.63
CA ALA A 398 9.79 -10.97 8.07
C ALA A 398 8.49 -11.22 8.83
N GLY A 399 8.27 -10.52 9.95
CA GLY A 399 7.15 -10.79 10.86
C GLY A 399 7.30 -12.12 11.62
N GLY A 400 8.50 -12.71 11.61
CA GLY A 400 8.87 -13.97 12.25
C GLY A 400 10.33 -13.93 12.70
N SER A 401 11.10 -15.02 12.56
CA SER A 401 12.51 -15.09 12.98
C SER A 401 13.52 -14.76 11.86
N GLY A 402 13.20 -13.77 11.02
CA GLY A 402 13.95 -13.50 9.81
C GLY A 402 13.94 -12.03 9.38
N TRP A 403 15.04 -11.62 8.73
CA TRP A 403 15.22 -10.31 8.11
C TRP A 403 15.49 -10.46 6.62
N TRP A 404 14.94 -9.59 5.80
CA TRP A 404 15.32 -9.43 4.39
C TRP A 404 16.32 -8.30 4.25
N ALA A 405 17.50 -8.61 3.73
CA ALA A 405 18.54 -7.63 3.46
C ALA A 405 18.47 -7.08 2.04
N SER A 406 18.69 -5.78 1.92
CA SER A 406 18.94 -5.10 0.64
C SER A 406 20.02 -4.01 0.81
N GLY A 407 20.54 -3.49 -0.30
CA GLY A 407 21.61 -2.47 -0.29
C GLY A 407 23.00 -3.03 -0.56
N SER A 408 24.01 -2.16 -0.55
CA SER A 408 25.37 -2.52 -1.00
C SER A 408 26.09 -3.51 -0.07
N ALA A 409 25.74 -3.57 1.22
CA ALA A 409 26.26 -4.59 2.13
C ALA A 409 25.77 -6.00 1.76
N GLN A 410 24.52 -6.14 1.31
CA GLN A 410 23.96 -7.44 0.89
C GLN A 410 24.66 -7.97 -0.38
N LEU A 411 25.06 -7.08 -1.29
CA LEU A 411 25.70 -7.45 -2.55
C LEU A 411 27.00 -8.26 -2.37
N GLN A 412 27.73 -8.06 -1.27
CA GLN A 412 28.95 -8.83 -0.96
C GLN A 412 28.66 -10.32 -0.74
N TYR A 413 27.44 -10.61 -0.32
CA TYR A 413 26.93 -11.95 -0.08
C TYR A 413 26.08 -12.45 -1.25
N ALA A 414 25.89 -11.64 -2.30
CA ALA A 414 25.21 -12.09 -3.51
C ALA A 414 26.11 -13.05 -4.30
N ALA A 415 25.54 -14.14 -4.79
CA ALA A 415 26.27 -15.16 -5.57
C ALA A 415 26.95 -14.59 -6.83
N VAL A 416 26.50 -13.43 -7.32
CA VAL A 416 27.00 -12.77 -8.53
C VAL A 416 28.27 -11.94 -8.28
N LEU A 417 28.49 -11.47 -7.04
CA LEU A 417 29.58 -10.53 -6.71
C LEU A 417 30.59 -11.10 -5.69
N GLY A 418 30.18 -12.07 -4.86
CA GLY A 418 31.03 -12.61 -3.78
C GLY A 418 32.00 -13.73 -4.18
N ASN A 419 31.82 -14.35 -5.36
CA ASN A 419 32.62 -15.51 -5.77
C ASN A 419 33.44 -15.19 -7.01
N THR A 420 34.76 -15.40 -6.95
CA THR A 420 35.60 -15.50 -8.15
C THR A 420 35.01 -16.60 -9.04
N PRO A 421 34.53 -16.28 -10.26
CA PRO A 421 33.98 -17.29 -11.15
C PRO A 421 35.01 -18.40 -11.40
N PRO A 422 34.56 -19.65 -11.59
CA PRO A 422 35.45 -20.74 -11.97
C PRO A 422 36.31 -20.36 -13.17
N ARG A 423 37.55 -20.89 -13.22
CA ARG A 423 38.40 -20.74 -14.42
C ARG A 423 37.59 -21.20 -15.64
N PHE A 424 37.63 -20.40 -16.71
CA PHE A 424 36.90 -20.62 -17.96
C PHE A 424 35.35 -20.44 -17.91
N ASP A 425 34.81 -19.78 -16.88
CA ASP A 425 33.41 -19.30 -16.91
C ASP A 425 33.23 -18.27 -18.06
N ASN A 426 32.26 -18.52 -18.95
CA ASN A 426 31.93 -17.68 -20.12
C ASN A 426 30.53 -17.04 -20.01
N THR A 427 29.94 -17.04 -18.82
CA THR A 427 28.64 -16.44 -18.55
C THR A 427 28.74 -14.92 -18.42
N LYS A 428 27.59 -14.24 -18.29
CA LYS A 428 27.51 -12.78 -18.15
C LYS A 428 27.78 -12.27 -16.72
N LYS A 429 28.55 -13.00 -15.90
CA LYS A 429 28.90 -12.59 -14.53
C LYS A 429 29.96 -11.48 -14.54
N LEU A 430 30.00 -10.67 -13.48
CA LEU A 430 31.05 -9.68 -13.28
C LEU A 430 32.37 -10.39 -12.92
N ALA A 431 33.48 -9.95 -13.52
CA ALA A 431 34.80 -10.50 -13.25
C ALA A 431 35.38 -9.92 -11.95
N THR A 432 35.92 -10.79 -11.08
CA THR A 432 36.67 -10.34 -9.92
C THR A 432 38.05 -9.83 -10.34
N THR A 433 38.67 -8.96 -9.52
CA THR A 433 40.04 -8.49 -9.76
C THR A 433 41.03 -9.66 -9.86
N GLU A 434 40.81 -10.73 -9.08
CA GLU A 434 41.58 -11.97 -9.16
C GLU A 434 41.45 -12.65 -10.53
N TRP A 435 40.23 -12.73 -11.07
CA TRP A 435 39.98 -13.27 -12.42
C TRP A 435 40.64 -12.42 -13.52
N ILE A 436 40.56 -11.08 -13.41
CA ILE A 436 41.15 -10.16 -14.39
C ILE A 436 42.68 -10.29 -14.41
N LYS A 437 43.32 -10.37 -13.23
CA LYS A 437 44.77 -10.58 -13.12
C LYS A 437 45.23 -11.84 -13.85
N ALA A 438 44.42 -12.90 -13.85
CA ALA A 438 44.74 -14.14 -14.56
C ALA A 438 44.62 -14.07 -16.10
N ARG A 439 44.15 -12.96 -16.70
CA ARG A 439 43.86 -12.86 -18.15
C ARG A 439 44.73 -11.85 -18.91
N GLY A 440 45.57 -11.05 -18.23
CA GLY A 440 46.03 -9.75 -18.73
C GLY A 440 47.50 -9.56 -19.09
N PHE A 441 48.27 -10.61 -19.40
CA PHE A 441 49.77 -10.67 -19.51
C PHE A 441 50.49 -11.16 -18.26
N GLU A 442 49.84 -11.12 -17.10
CA GLU A 442 50.31 -11.84 -15.91
C GLU A 442 49.82 -13.29 -15.99
N LEU A 443 50.75 -14.24 -15.89
CA LEU A 443 50.40 -15.66 -15.81
C LEU A 443 49.79 -15.94 -14.44
N GLY A 444 48.72 -16.74 -14.39
CA GLY A 444 47.95 -17.02 -13.16
C GLY A 444 48.73 -17.75 -12.05
N GLY A 445 50.00 -18.10 -12.31
CA GLY A 445 50.94 -18.69 -11.37
C GLY A 445 52.33 -18.89 -12.00
N PHE A 446 53.34 -19.12 -11.15
CA PHE A 446 54.71 -19.46 -11.52
C PHE A 446 55.14 -20.68 -10.69
N TYR A 447 55.35 -21.83 -11.35
CA TYR A 447 55.60 -23.12 -10.71
C TYR A 447 56.99 -23.62 -11.08
N SER A 448 57.92 -23.59 -10.12
CA SER A 448 59.28 -24.11 -10.32
C SER A 448 59.44 -25.56 -9.89
N PHE A 449 60.22 -26.35 -10.63
CA PHE A 449 60.52 -27.74 -10.27
C PHE A 449 61.94 -28.19 -10.67
N VAL A 450 62.49 -29.14 -9.90
CA VAL A 450 63.81 -29.76 -10.12
C VAL A 450 63.75 -31.30 -10.17
N ALA A 451 62.56 -31.87 -9.94
CA ALA A 451 62.26 -33.29 -9.93
C ALA A 451 60.96 -33.52 -10.72
N PRO A 452 60.64 -34.76 -11.16
CA PRO A 452 59.42 -35.06 -11.91
C PRO A 452 58.16 -34.39 -11.33
N LEU A 453 57.45 -33.62 -12.15
CA LEU A 453 56.27 -32.87 -11.77
C LEU A 453 55.04 -33.34 -12.56
N THR A 454 54.02 -33.82 -11.85
CA THR A 454 52.73 -34.15 -12.44
C THR A 454 51.92 -32.87 -12.69
N GLY A 455 51.41 -32.69 -13.91
CA GLY A 455 50.55 -31.55 -14.23
C GLY A 455 49.20 -31.61 -13.52
N ILE A 456 48.75 -30.47 -13.01
CA ILE A 456 47.44 -30.30 -12.36
C ILE A 456 46.68 -29.11 -12.95
N ALA A 457 45.37 -29.03 -12.70
CA ALA A 457 44.50 -27.94 -13.18
C ALA A 457 45.03 -26.53 -12.83
N ALA A 458 45.73 -26.37 -11.71
CA ALA A 458 46.30 -25.09 -11.28
C ALA A 458 47.38 -24.55 -12.24
N HIS A 459 48.09 -25.44 -12.97
CA HIS A 459 49.12 -25.04 -13.93
C HIS A 459 48.54 -24.41 -15.20
N VAL A 460 47.24 -24.60 -15.48
CA VAL A 460 46.58 -24.01 -16.64
C VAL A 460 46.44 -22.50 -16.48
N GLY A 461 46.88 -21.75 -17.48
CA GLY A 461 47.00 -20.29 -17.45
C GLY A 461 48.28 -19.78 -16.75
N SER A 462 49.19 -20.68 -16.39
CA SER A 462 50.39 -20.39 -15.58
C SER A 462 51.69 -20.69 -16.33
N MET A 463 52.83 -20.29 -15.75
CA MET A 463 54.16 -20.78 -16.16
C MET A 463 54.59 -21.96 -15.30
N VAL A 464 55.06 -23.02 -15.94
CA VAL A 464 55.71 -24.17 -15.33
C VAL A 464 57.17 -24.17 -15.78
N HIS A 465 58.09 -24.19 -14.82
CA HIS A 465 59.48 -23.82 -15.05
C HIS A 465 60.42 -24.86 -14.41
N CYS A 466 61.23 -25.56 -15.20
CA CYS A 466 62.28 -26.41 -14.64
C CYS A 466 63.66 -25.79 -14.71
N TYR A 467 64.48 -26.11 -13.71
CA TYR A 467 65.88 -25.70 -13.59
C TYR A 467 66.71 -26.82 -12.94
N GLY A 468 68.05 -26.71 -13.00
CA GLY A 468 68.96 -27.68 -12.38
C GLY A 468 69.63 -28.67 -13.34
N SER A 469 70.19 -29.77 -12.81
CA SER A 469 71.17 -30.64 -13.50
C SER A 469 70.73 -32.06 -13.86
N GLY A 470 69.54 -32.50 -13.47
CA GLY A 470 69.03 -33.85 -13.76
C GLY A 470 68.01 -33.87 -14.90
N PRO A 471 67.79 -35.02 -15.57
CA PRO A 471 66.65 -35.20 -16.46
C PRO A 471 65.37 -35.05 -15.64
N VAL A 472 64.64 -33.97 -15.92
CA VAL A 472 63.35 -33.67 -15.31
C VAL A 472 62.23 -34.17 -16.22
N SER A 473 61.05 -34.39 -15.65
CA SER A 473 59.85 -34.67 -16.45
C SER A 473 58.68 -33.82 -15.98
N TYR A 474 57.81 -33.47 -16.93
CA TYR A 474 56.54 -32.83 -16.67
C TYR A 474 55.46 -33.58 -17.45
N SER A 475 54.32 -33.86 -16.83
CA SER A 475 53.17 -34.40 -17.54
C SER A 475 52.11 -33.32 -17.74
N ILE A 476 51.51 -33.22 -18.93
CA ILE A 476 50.34 -32.34 -19.10
C ILE A 476 49.18 -32.81 -18.21
N PRO A 477 48.41 -31.89 -17.60
CA PRO A 477 47.26 -32.29 -16.78
C PRO A 477 46.21 -33.02 -17.61
N ASP A 478 45.53 -34.00 -17.01
CA ASP A 478 44.42 -34.72 -17.67
C ASP A 478 43.29 -33.75 -18.02
N SER A 479 43.06 -33.49 -19.30
CA SER A 479 42.11 -32.45 -19.72
C SER A 479 40.66 -32.80 -19.42
N VAL A 480 40.31 -34.08 -19.51
CA VAL A 480 38.94 -34.56 -19.29
C VAL A 480 38.64 -34.61 -17.80
N ALA A 481 39.53 -35.22 -17.00
CA ALA A 481 39.34 -35.35 -15.56
C ALA A 481 39.34 -33.98 -14.85
N ASN A 482 40.05 -32.99 -15.39
CA ASN A 482 40.13 -31.64 -14.83
C ASN A 482 39.17 -30.63 -15.49
N GLY A 483 38.36 -31.03 -16.47
CA GLY A 483 37.42 -30.14 -17.16
C GLY A 483 38.08 -28.96 -17.88
N ILE A 484 39.27 -29.18 -18.47
CA ILE A 484 40.04 -28.13 -19.14
C ILE A 484 39.40 -27.81 -20.50
N GLN A 485 38.99 -26.56 -20.69
CA GLN A 485 38.33 -26.12 -21.92
C GLN A 485 39.32 -25.89 -23.08
N ALA A 486 38.81 -25.97 -24.31
CA ALA A 486 39.56 -25.60 -25.51
C ALA A 486 40.02 -24.12 -25.45
N GLY A 487 41.27 -23.87 -25.86
CA GLY A 487 41.95 -22.58 -25.76
C GLY A 487 42.74 -22.38 -24.47
N ALA A 488 42.59 -23.27 -23.48
CA ALA A 488 43.38 -23.19 -22.25
C ALA A 488 44.86 -23.51 -22.53
N THR A 489 45.77 -22.70 -21.97
CA THR A 489 47.21 -22.74 -22.30
C THR A 489 48.08 -22.95 -21.07
N ILE A 490 49.15 -23.73 -21.19
CA ILE A 490 50.22 -23.85 -20.20
C ILE A 490 51.53 -23.45 -20.87
N ARG A 491 52.30 -22.54 -20.26
CA ARG A 491 53.68 -22.27 -20.69
C ARG A 491 54.65 -23.13 -19.90
N LEU A 492 55.39 -23.98 -20.59
CA LEU A 492 56.44 -24.81 -20.02
C LEU A 492 57.81 -24.30 -20.46
N GLN A 493 58.69 -23.98 -19.51
CA GLN A 493 60.05 -23.53 -19.80
C GLN A 493 61.07 -24.53 -19.27
N ASN A 494 61.99 -24.95 -20.14
CA ASN A 494 63.15 -25.73 -19.74
C ASN A 494 64.38 -24.84 -19.60
N TRP A 495 64.67 -24.42 -18.36
CA TRP A 495 65.91 -23.71 -18.00
C TRP A 495 66.86 -24.61 -17.19
N SER A 496 66.79 -25.92 -17.43
CA SER A 496 67.75 -26.89 -16.91
C SER A 496 68.84 -27.15 -17.94
N ILE A 497 69.96 -27.73 -17.50
CA ILE A 497 71.02 -28.18 -18.43
C ILE A 497 70.71 -29.54 -19.08
N ALA A 498 69.57 -30.15 -18.74
CA ALA A 498 69.16 -31.46 -19.23
C ALA A 498 67.93 -31.37 -20.14
N THR A 499 67.72 -32.38 -20.96
CA THR A 499 66.48 -32.50 -21.74
C THR A 499 65.33 -32.86 -20.81
N LEU A 500 64.26 -32.05 -20.82
CA LEU A 500 63.02 -32.32 -20.10
C LEU A 500 62.16 -33.32 -20.90
N ILE A 501 61.58 -34.30 -20.21
CA ILE A 501 60.64 -35.24 -20.80
C ILE A 501 59.21 -34.78 -20.52
N LEU A 502 58.50 -34.40 -21.58
CA LEU A 502 57.08 -34.10 -21.56
C LEU A 502 56.26 -35.37 -21.82
N SER A 503 55.31 -35.69 -20.95
CA SER A 503 54.41 -36.84 -21.09
C SER A 503 52.93 -36.44 -21.01
N THR A 504 52.04 -37.32 -21.45
CA THR A 504 50.59 -37.13 -21.27
C THR A 504 50.08 -37.80 -19.99
N GLN A 505 48.92 -37.37 -19.52
CA GLN A 505 48.14 -38.06 -18.48
C GLN A 505 46.84 -38.59 -19.09
N GLY A 506 46.26 -39.62 -18.47
CA GLY A 506 44.98 -40.17 -18.91
C GLY A 506 44.98 -40.57 -20.39
N ALA A 507 43.94 -40.13 -21.11
CA ALA A 507 43.78 -40.35 -22.54
C ALA A 507 44.33 -39.18 -23.41
N ASP A 508 44.99 -38.19 -22.79
CA ASP A 508 45.49 -37.03 -23.52
C ASP A 508 46.57 -37.38 -24.53
N LYS A 509 46.60 -36.59 -25.60
CA LYS A 509 47.51 -36.70 -26.74
C LYS A 509 48.12 -35.34 -27.04
N MET A 510 49.34 -35.34 -27.59
CA MET A 510 50.08 -34.15 -27.97
C MET A 510 50.41 -34.15 -29.47
N GLN A 511 50.46 -32.95 -30.05
CA GLN A 511 50.74 -32.72 -31.47
C GLN A 511 51.56 -31.43 -31.69
N GLU A 512 52.66 -31.53 -32.42
CA GLU A 512 53.53 -30.40 -32.80
C GLU A 512 53.24 -29.84 -34.20
N SER A 513 52.53 -30.61 -35.03
CA SER A 513 52.37 -30.34 -36.45
C SER A 513 51.12 -31.00 -37.01
N LEU A 514 50.42 -30.30 -37.90
CA LEU A 514 49.26 -30.82 -38.63
C LEU A 514 49.57 -32.10 -39.44
N SER A 515 50.83 -32.32 -39.82
CA SER A 515 51.26 -33.48 -40.60
C SER A 515 51.43 -34.76 -39.78
N ILE A 516 51.29 -34.70 -38.45
CA ILE A 516 51.46 -35.84 -37.55
C ILE A 516 50.20 -35.95 -36.67
N PRO A 517 49.53 -37.12 -36.61
CA PRO A 517 48.39 -37.30 -35.71
C PRO A 517 48.77 -37.09 -34.22
N PRO A 518 47.86 -36.56 -33.37
CA PRO A 518 48.08 -36.50 -31.94
C PRO A 518 48.41 -37.87 -31.35
N SER A 519 49.40 -37.93 -30.45
CA SER A 519 49.85 -39.19 -29.84
C SER A 519 50.15 -39.03 -28.35
N ALA A 520 50.08 -40.12 -27.59
CA ALA A 520 50.48 -40.16 -26.18
C ALA A 520 52.00 -40.34 -25.96
N ALA A 521 52.80 -40.41 -27.04
CA ALA A 521 54.24 -40.61 -26.93
C ALA A 521 54.92 -39.41 -26.26
N SER A 522 55.94 -39.67 -25.45
CA SER A 522 56.67 -38.61 -24.74
C SER A 522 57.48 -37.72 -25.70
N ARG A 523 57.66 -36.45 -25.32
CA ARG A 523 58.44 -35.48 -26.08
C ARG A 523 59.65 -35.01 -25.31
N SER A 524 60.81 -35.03 -25.96
CA SER A 524 61.99 -34.33 -25.49
C SER A 524 61.87 -32.83 -25.73
N VAL A 525 62.09 -32.05 -24.68
CA VAL A 525 62.13 -30.58 -24.68
C VAL A 525 63.57 -30.16 -24.33
N PRO A 526 64.34 -29.61 -25.29
CA PRO A 526 65.74 -29.27 -25.08
C PRO A 526 65.98 -28.20 -24.00
N PRO A 527 67.18 -28.12 -23.40
CA PRO A 527 67.62 -26.98 -22.60
C PRO A 527 67.41 -25.64 -23.30
N ASP A 528 67.16 -24.59 -22.53
CA ASP A 528 66.98 -23.20 -22.99
C ASP A 528 65.86 -23.01 -24.03
N THR A 529 64.82 -23.86 -23.95
CA THR A 529 63.63 -23.76 -24.81
C THR A 529 62.34 -23.66 -24.00
N TYR A 530 61.25 -23.31 -24.68
CA TYR A 530 59.91 -23.28 -24.09
C TYR A 530 58.87 -23.90 -25.02
N LEU A 531 57.73 -24.25 -24.42
CA LEU A 531 56.52 -24.71 -25.09
C LEU A 531 55.31 -23.94 -24.57
N ASP A 532 54.46 -23.50 -25.49
CA ASP A 532 53.07 -23.17 -25.20
C ASP A 532 52.22 -24.38 -25.58
N MET A 533 51.58 -24.97 -24.59
CA MET A 533 50.74 -26.16 -24.73
C MET A 533 49.28 -25.72 -24.67
N ILE A 534 48.57 -25.82 -25.79
CA ILE A 534 47.20 -25.33 -25.93
C ILE A 534 46.26 -26.52 -26.02
N CYS A 535 45.35 -26.66 -25.06
CA CYS A 535 44.27 -27.64 -25.14
C CYS A 535 43.33 -27.22 -26.28
N VAL A 536 43.06 -28.12 -27.23
CA VAL A 536 42.13 -27.85 -28.35
C VAL A 536 40.81 -28.61 -28.22
N GLY A 537 40.60 -29.30 -27.09
CA GLY A 537 39.43 -30.14 -26.83
C GLY A 537 39.69 -31.63 -27.07
N ASP A 538 38.76 -32.47 -26.63
CA ASP A 538 38.75 -33.93 -26.84
C ASP A 538 40.06 -34.67 -26.49
N GLY A 539 40.76 -34.21 -25.44
CA GLY A 539 42.02 -34.82 -25.02
C GLY A 539 43.22 -34.50 -25.90
N ALA A 540 43.17 -33.45 -26.73
CA ALA A 540 44.27 -33.08 -27.61
C ALA A 540 44.93 -31.75 -27.20
N TRP A 541 46.26 -31.75 -27.21
CA TRP A 541 47.10 -30.59 -26.91
C TRP A 541 48.03 -30.27 -28.08
N VAL A 542 47.97 -29.03 -28.55
CA VAL A 542 48.89 -28.50 -29.57
C VAL A 542 50.09 -27.88 -28.88
N LEU A 543 51.29 -28.29 -29.30
CA LEU A 543 52.55 -27.80 -28.78
C LEU A 543 53.14 -26.78 -29.76
N LEU A 544 53.43 -25.58 -29.27
CA LEU A 544 54.09 -24.52 -30.01
C LEU A 544 55.32 -24.04 -29.23
N GLY A 545 56.28 -23.41 -29.90
CA GLY A 545 57.46 -22.83 -29.24
C GLY A 545 58.78 -23.47 -29.66
N THR A 546 59.88 -22.96 -29.10
CA THR A 546 61.24 -23.34 -29.51
C THR A 546 61.59 -24.78 -29.14
N GLY A 547 60.92 -25.38 -28.16
CA GLY A 547 61.20 -26.76 -27.74
C GLY A 547 60.72 -27.83 -28.72
N VAL A 548 59.80 -27.48 -29.64
CA VAL A 548 59.26 -28.38 -30.66
C VAL A 548 59.46 -27.88 -32.08
N VAL A 549 60.10 -26.72 -32.28
CA VAL A 549 60.24 -26.09 -33.60
C VAL A 549 60.83 -27.05 -34.64
N GLY A 550 61.89 -27.80 -34.30
CA GLY A 550 62.52 -28.80 -35.17
C GLY A 550 61.68 -30.06 -35.46
N LYS A 551 60.50 -30.19 -34.86
CA LYS A 551 59.52 -31.26 -35.10
C LYS A 551 58.30 -30.77 -35.89
N THR A 552 58.20 -29.47 -36.14
CA THR A 552 57.13 -28.89 -36.95
C THR A 552 57.34 -29.20 -38.44
N ALA A 553 56.27 -29.25 -39.26
CA ALA A 553 56.42 -29.54 -40.69
C ALA A 553 57.37 -28.58 -41.46
N PRO A 554 57.41 -27.27 -41.16
CA PRO A 554 58.34 -26.32 -41.80
C PRO A 554 59.82 -26.56 -41.45
N PHE A 555 60.13 -27.03 -40.24
CA PHE A 555 61.52 -27.18 -39.75
C PHE A 555 61.88 -28.62 -39.36
N GLY A 556 61.07 -29.58 -39.80
CA GLY A 556 61.22 -31.00 -39.50
C GLY A 556 62.49 -31.60 -40.10
N ALA A 557 62.95 -32.69 -39.49
CA ALA A 557 64.14 -33.40 -39.94
C ALA A 557 63.96 -34.92 -39.85
N LEU A 558 64.60 -35.67 -40.75
CA LEU A 558 64.67 -37.13 -40.74
C LEU A 558 66.13 -37.54 -40.53
N MET A 559 66.49 -37.95 -39.31
CA MET A 559 67.86 -38.31 -38.92
C MET A 559 68.18 -39.78 -39.17
N SER A 560 67.94 -40.26 -40.39
CA SER A 560 68.28 -41.63 -40.81
C SER A 560 69.51 -41.64 -41.72
N ALA A 561 70.00 -42.83 -42.11
CA ALA A 561 71.11 -42.97 -43.05
C ALA A 561 70.86 -42.22 -44.38
N ASN A 562 69.60 -42.16 -44.82
CA ASN A 562 69.12 -41.29 -45.89
C ASN A 562 68.12 -40.29 -45.29
N GLY A 563 68.54 -39.03 -45.15
CA GLY A 563 67.85 -38.08 -44.27
C GLY A 563 67.85 -36.65 -44.78
N TYR A 564 67.17 -35.79 -44.04
CA TYR A 564 67.11 -34.37 -44.34
C TYR A 564 66.94 -33.53 -43.09
N GLN A 565 67.27 -32.25 -43.18
CA GLN A 565 66.97 -31.22 -42.19
C GLN A 565 66.47 -29.97 -42.90
N LYS A 566 65.34 -29.42 -42.45
CA LYS A 566 64.82 -28.13 -42.89
C LYS A 566 65.24 -27.04 -41.89
N LEU A 567 65.74 -25.92 -42.38
CA LEU A 567 66.21 -24.80 -41.57
C LEU A 567 65.15 -23.69 -41.49
N PRO A 568 65.19 -22.85 -40.42
CA PRO A 568 64.33 -21.67 -40.29
C PRO A 568 64.26 -20.75 -41.50
N SER A 569 65.35 -20.68 -42.28
CA SER A 569 65.45 -19.89 -43.51
C SER A 569 64.69 -20.45 -44.71
N GLY A 570 64.13 -21.66 -44.60
CA GLY A 570 63.56 -22.41 -45.73
C GLY A 570 64.59 -23.24 -46.50
N LEU A 571 65.88 -23.16 -46.17
CA LEU A 571 66.91 -24.03 -46.76
C LEU A 571 66.74 -25.47 -46.24
N ILE A 572 66.79 -26.43 -47.14
CA ILE A 572 66.73 -27.87 -46.85
C ILE A 572 68.11 -28.47 -47.19
N ILE A 573 68.64 -29.25 -46.27
CA ILE A 573 69.87 -30.04 -46.46
C ILE A 573 69.47 -31.51 -46.42
N GLN A 574 69.90 -32.30 -47.41
CA GLN A 574 69.58 -33.72 -47.54
C GLN A 574 70.87 -34.55 -47.69
N TRP A 575 70.89 -35.75 -47.13
CA TRP A 575 71.99 -36.69 -47.27
C TRP A 575 71.50 -38.09 -47.62
N MET A 576 72.30 -38.82 -48.40
CA MET A 576 72.03 -40.23 -48.72
C MET A 576 73.29 -41.00 -49.10
N THR A 577 73.20 -42.32 -49.08
CA THR A 577 74.19 -43.21 -49.71
C THR A 577 73.62 -43.78 -51.01
N ALA A 578 74.25 -43.44 -52.14
CA ALA A 578 73.90 -43.95 -53.46
C ALA A 578 74.75 -45.19 -53.78
N LEU A 579 74.08 -46.33 -54.02
CA LEU A 579 74.71 -47.63 -54.30
C LEU A 579 74.65 -47.95 -55.79
N PHE A 580 75.77 -48.44 -56.35
CA PHE A 580 75.87 -48.88 -57.74
C PHE A 580 76.74 -50.15 -57.87
N SER A 581 76.43 -50.99 -58.86
CA SER A 581 77.08 -52.31 -59.04
C SER A 581 78.24 -52.31 -60.05
N SER A 582 78.42 -51.22 -60.79
CA SER A 582 79.49 -50.98 -61.77
C SER A 582 79.65 -49.47 -61.98
N ALA A 583 80.64 -49.01 -62.75
CA ALA A 583 80.88 -47.58 -63.01
C ALA A 583 79.57 -46.84 -63.32
N ALA A 584 79.23 -45.86 -62.47
CA ALA A 584 78.02 -45.07 -62.63
C ALA A 584 78.25 -44.03 -63.72
N LEU A 585 77.75 -44.28 -64.93
CA LEU A 585 77.80 -43.31 -66.04
C LEU A 585 76.49 -42.53 -66.08
N SER A 586 76.45 -41.37 -65.41
CA SER A 586 75.27 -40.50 -65.38
C SER A 586 74.02 -41.17 -64.79
N THR A 587 74.16 -41.82 -63.64
CA THR A 587 73.08 -42.58 -62.99
C THR A 587 72.26 -41.69 -62.04
N PRO A 588 70.92 -41.60 -62.18
CA PRO A 588 70.08 -40.82 -61.28
C PRO A 588 69.79 -41.56 -59.96
N PHE A 589 69.76 -40.82 -58.86
CA PHE A 589 69.40 -41.30 -57.53
C PHE A 589 68.36 -40.39 -56.88
N ASN A 590 67.35 -40.98 -56.22
CA ASN A 590 66.30 -40.25 -55.52
C ASN A 590 66.81 -39.70 -54.19
N LEU A 591 66.60 -38.40 -53.97
CA LEU A 591 66.77 -37.76 -52.68
C LEU A 591 65.67 -38.22 -51.70
N PRO A 592 65.91 -38.16 -50.38
CA PRO A 592 64.91 -38.54 -49.37
C PRO A 592 63.56 -37.83 -49.53
N ILE A 593 63.58 -36.54 -49.90
CA ILE A 593 62.40 -35.76 -50.29
C ILE A 593 62.70 -34.89 -51.51
N ALA A 594 61.67 -34.49 -52.26
CA ALA A 594 61.82 -33.46 -53.27
C ALA A 594 61.97 -32.07 -52.62
N PHE A 595 62.89 -31.25 -53.13
CA PHE A 595 62.94 -29.83 -52.79
C PHE A 595 61.66 -29.13 -53.30
N PRO A 596 60.94 -28.38 -52.45
CA PRO A 596 59.70 -27.71 -52.84
C PRO A 596 59.79 -26.80 -54.06
N SER A 597 60.93 -26.13 -54.27
CA SER A 597 61.08 -25.08 -55.29
C SER A 597 62.35 -25.19 -56.13
N LYS A 598 63.51 -25.49 -55.53
CA LYS A 598 64.81 -25.50 -56.21
C LYS A 598 65.79 -26.49 -55.59
N ASN A 599 66.45 -27.26 -56.44
CA ASN A 599 67.64 -28.03 -56.09
C ASN A 599 68.88 -27.22 -56.50
N PHE A 600 69.67 -26.73 -55.53
CA PHE A 600 70.84 -25.89 -55.83
C PHE A 600 72.07 -26.70 -56.25
N GLY A 601 72.12 -27.99 -55.93
CA GLY A 601 73.25 -28.86 -56.25
C GLY A 601 73.53 -29.88 -55.16
N CYS A 602 74.59 -30.65 -55.37
CA CYS A 602 75.07 -31.62 -54.40
C CYS A 602 76.60 -31.69 -54.37
N ASN A 603 77.11 -32.12 -53.23
CA ASN A 603 78.48 -32.60 -53.08
C ASN A 603 78.44 -34.13 -53.02
N VAL A 604 79.39 -34.79 -53.67
CA VAL A 604 79.49 -36.26 -53.69
C VAL A 604 80.88 -36.67 -53.24
N SER A 605 80.95 -37.61 -52.31
CA SER A 605 82.20 -38.18 -51.82
C SER A 605 82.17 -39.71 -51.89
N MET A 606 83.33 -40.33 -52.06
CA MET A 606 83.44 -41.80 -52.01
C MET A 606 83.26 -42.31 -50.57
N THR A 607 82.79 -43.56 -50.42
CA THR A 607 82.60 -44.20 -49.11
C THR A 607 83.81 -44.99 -48.61
N ASP A 608 84.73 -45.40 -49.49
CA ASP A 608 85.89 -46.24 -49.17
C ASP A 608 87.20 -45.52 -49.52
N SER A 609 88.24 -45.73 -48.70
CA SER A 609 89.61 -45.23 -48.91
C SER A 609 90.53 -46.24 -49.60
N THR A 610 90.05 -47.45 -49.88
CA THR A 610 90.89 -48.54 -50.41
C THR A 610 90.81 -48.61 -51.93
N ILE A 611 91.82 -48.03 -52.58
CA ILE A 611 91.97 -47.97 -54.05
C ILE A 611 92.30 -49.36 -54.58
N TYR A 612 91.32 -50.08 -55.14
CA TYR A 612 91.57 -51.36 -55.81
C TYR A 612 91.61 -51.17 -57.34
N GLY A 613 92.79 -50.77 -57.85
CA GLY A 613 93.09 -50.74 -59.30
C GLY A 613 94.30 -49.86 -59.63
N SER A 614 95.41 -50.47 -60.05
CA SER A 614 96.76 -49.88 -60.11
C SER A 614 97.03 -48.85 -61.22
N THR A 615 96.02 -48.24 -61.86
CA THR A 615 96.25 -47.25 -62.94
C THR A 615 95.21 -46.13 -63.08
N GLY A 616 94.15 -46.08 -62.27
CA GLY A 616 93.10 -45.05 -62.37
C GLY A 616 93.01 -44.16 -61.15
N SER A 617 93.04 -42.83 -61.32
CA SER A 617 92.59 -41.90 -60.29
C SER A 617 91.06 -41.98 -60.20
N PRO A 618 90.48 -42.45 -59.08
CA PRO A 618 89.04 -42.53 -58.97
C PRO A 618 88.47 -41.11 -58.90
N PHE A 619 87.39 -40.83 -59.63
CA PHE A 619 86.66 -39.57 -59.52
C PHE A 619 85.19 -39.84 -59.27
N VAL A 620 84.55 -38.92 -58.53
CA VAL A 620 83.10 -38.84 -58.39
C VAL A 620 82.66 -37.43 -58.68
N ALA A 621 81.55 -37.31 -59.40
CA ALA A 621 80.88 -36.04 -59.65
C ALA A 621 79.38 -36.20 -59.41
N GLY A 622 78.74 -35.14 -58.95
CA GLY A 622 77.29 -35.09 -58.79
C GLY A 622 76.74 -33.77 -59.30
N MET A 623 75.52 -33.82 -59.82
CA MET A 623 74.77 -32.62 -60.21
C MET A 623 73.29 -32.78 -59.85
N ALA A 624 72.60 -31.66 -59.67
CA ALA A 624 71.16 -31.64 -59.46
C ALA A 624 70.44 -32.23 -60.69
N ASN A 625 69.40 -33.04 -60.47
CA ASN A 625 68.54 -33.58 -61.52
C ASN A 625 67.07 -33.38 -61.13
N GLY A 626 66.49 -32.25 -61.52
CA GLY A 626 65.17 -31.84 -61.06
C GLY A 626 65.10 -31.66 -59.54
N LEU A 627 63.88 -31.66 -59.01
CA LEU A 627 63.62 -31.34 -57.59
C LEU A 627 63.88 -32.51 -56.64
N GLY A 628 63.77 -33.75 -57.12
CA GLY A 628 63.81 -34.96 -56.28
C GLY A 628 65.00 -35.87 -56.49
N GLN A 629 65.95 -35.52 -57.36
CA GLN A 629 67.07 -36.40 -57.70
C GLN A 629 68.40 -35.67 -57.82
N VAL A 630 69.46 -36.46 -57.77
CA VAL A 630 70.80 -36.08 -58.23
C VAL A 630 71.25 -37.10 -59.27
N VAL A 631 72.08 -36.67 -60.22
CA VAL A 631 72.80 -37.57 -61.13
C VAL A 631 74.22 -37.69 -60.64
N VAL A 632 74.71 -38.93 -60.54
CA VAL A 632 76.07 -39.24 -60.10
C VAL A 632 76.86 -39.89 -61.23
N GLN A 633 78.11 -39.46 -61.36
CA GLN A 633 79.09 -40.06 -62.26
C GLN A 633 80.28 -40.58 -61.46
N SER A 634 80.68 -41.82 -61.72
CA SER A 634 81.84 -42.49 -61.13
C SER A 634 82.50 -43.40 -62.15
N ASN A 635 83.84 -43.33 -62.25
CA ASN A 635 84.64 -44.24 -63.09
C ASN A 635 85.10 -45.50 -62.36
N TYR A 636 84.59 -45.77 -61.16
CA TYR A 636 85.04 -46.89 -60.34
C TYR A 636 84.41 -48.22 -60.79
N THR A 637 85.25 -49.21 -61.10
CA THR A 637 84.85 -50.47 -61.76
C THR A 637 84.96 -51.73 -60.89
N ALA A 638 85.35 -51.62 -59.61
CA ALA A 638 85.62 -52.78 -58.76
C ALA A 638 84.52 -53.06 -57.72
N SER A 639 83.62 -54.01 -58.01
CA SER A 639 82.54 -54.50 -57.10
C SER A 639 81.51 -53.43 -56.67
N GLN A 640 80.50 -53.84 -55.89
CA GLN A 640 79.44 -52.93 -55.40
C GLN A 640 80.05 -51.74 -54.68
N SER A 641 79.78 -50.55 -55.21
CA SER A 641 80.39 -49.30 -54.81
C SER A 641 79.34 -48.31 -54.36
N ALA A 642 79.73 -47.43 -53.44
CA ALA A 642 78.83 -46.48 -52.83
C ALA A 642 79.45 -45.08 -52.81
N VAL A 643 78.61 -44.07 -52.90
CA VAL A 643 78.98 -42.67 -52.73
C VAL A 643 78.02 -42.00 -51.77
N ARG A 644 78.54 -41.09 -50.95
CA ARG A 644 77.73 -40.23 -50.09
C ARG A 644 77.38 -38.99 -50.87
N VAL A 645 76.11 -38.62 -50.83
CA VAL A 645 75.59 -37.42 -51.46
C VAL A 645 75.11 -36.49 -50.35
N LEU A 646 75.52 -35.23 -50.40
CA LEU A 646 74.96 -34.13 -49.62
C LEU A 646 74.36 -33.11 -50.59
N ALA A 647 73.03 -33.00 -50.64
CA ALA A 647 72.30 -32.08 -51.50
C ALA A 647 71.67 -30.93 -50.70
N PHE A 648 71.51 -29.76 -51.31
CA PHE A 648 70.88 -28.62 -50.66
C PHE A 648 70.00 -27.81 -51.64
N GLY A 649 68.94 -27.22 -51.12
CA GLY A 649 67.87 -26.60 -51.93
C GLY A 649 66.79 -25.95 -51.07
N MET A 650 65.73 -25.45 -51.70
CA MET A 650 64.58 -24.81 -51.03
C MET A 650 63.26 -25.37 -51.52
#